data_AF-A0A6J3C768-F1
#
_entry.id   AF-A0A6J3C768-F1
#
_cell.length_a   1.000
_cell.length_b   1.000
_cell.length_c   1.000
_cell.angle_alpha   90.00
_cell.angle_beta   90.00
_cell.angle_gamma   90.00
#
_symmetry.space_group_name_H-M   'P 1'
#
loop_
_entity.id
_entity.type
_entity.pdbx_description
1 polymer ?
#
loop_
_entity_poly.entity_id
_entity_poly.type
_entity_poly.pdbx_seq_one_letter_code
_entity_poly.pdbx_strand_id
1 'polypeptide(L)'
;MLTCGTVILDISSDRDELNMVLDYVKILKDLFEKQTLANRTSSDVGDGGGQSKRRYLILISSVLTWAATKPLDPDTPDMPFIETDFRKRKPHPNYKMHYDIENEIVAIARKYKSQIGAVVVNAGVTYGGREDVLFYWFQKAWECEILPILGRGGNAIPLINVLDLAQIIYNLVVDFPKKLYILAVEQNVTKQREIVKPLGRIVGSGMFKCIPPEDAFLIPEINQRIYDLMTLNLNMEPTFIVETMGLQWTSELSFAENVPALIKQFKKERGLKPFKVIIYGPPIVGKTTLSKLICKAYGLIYISPETVAQDILEDLAWRIRHWEVGETAVLGMSVGNDEDPALTDNDDDTGEEEGVQEATKQTLAILQSGRLLTDNEVMGFMWFSFTAVGAVTTCIIIVSLWEKFQTNPTITGLDTDFHNWDVPFPAVTLCDLNPVDDELLQEYILNIWGTDPPKNAANMLRWLATLSYTSIAEHAAKYVDDRELIGSSESASLEPFSNPKDAVFNIVRRCDSLFYDCEWKADSEECCDLLVPVFTEMGFCYAFNSRHAEKTWPWQTESQPEQFQEAFIHETDAKWSFLFNSYRNDTTIDIYIHSAEEMAGLEQSAQHMWDRRVEKVSFSVKHTYTTEDARQLSIRQRRCIFTDEQKLETSNIYTYSACMRQCRMQRSRLFCKCVPHFYPLIKGYKQCTVQELACIAKHVAAITDVTRCPCELGCSHTVYEVEKLTEIDTMKSSGTTTSLETEFVSWPMVRYKREVLFGWVDLLVSFGGIAGLFLGFSLLSGVELIYYFTLRAWCAAVRETETLRRERAERLAQPKPPHNLSLVPWWKEPPGSYSSRPLMVRPKGRPPQYSPPPGYNTYLP
;
A
#
# COMPACT_ATOMS: atom_id res chain seq x y z
N MET A 1 20.48 -21.04 -45.16
CA MET A 1 19.33 -20.10 -45.29
C MET A 1 19.11 -19.55 -46.70
N LEU A 2 20.09 -19.60 -47.62
CA LEU A 2 19.86 -19.25 -49.03
C LEU A 2 19.07 -20.31 -49.85
N THR A 3 18.53 -21.34 -49.21
CA THR A 3 17.70 -22.38 -49.84
C THR A 3 16.22 -22.29 -49.49
N CYS A 4 15.83 -21.48 -48.49
CA CYS A 4 14.45 -21.34 -48.02
C CYS A 4 13.69 -20.28 -48.84
N GLY A 5 12.42 -20.54 -49.17
CA GLY A 5 11.55 -19.61 -49.90
C GLY A 5 10.96 -18.50 -49.03
N THR A 6 10.64 -18.81 -47.78
CA THR A 6 10.12 -17.87 -46.78
C THR A 6 10.92 -18.04 -45.49
N VAL A 7 11.27 -16.93 -44.85
CA VAL A 7 11.92 -16.88 -43.53
C VAL A 7 10.98 -16.14 -42.58
N ILE A 8 10.71 -16.74 -41.43
CA ILE A 8 9.90 -16.14 -40.38
C ILE A 8 10.84 -15.91 -39.20
N LEU A 9 10.90 -14.68 -38.71
CA LEU A 9 11.67 -14.29 -37.53
C LEU A 9 10.68 -13.84 -36.47
N ASP A 10 10.70 -14.46 -35.30
CA ASP A 10 9.86 -14.06 -34.18
C ASP A 10 10.75 -13.39 -33.12
N ILE A 11 10.52 -12.11 -32.88
CA ILE A 11 11.19 -11.34 -31.83
C ILE A 11 10.19 -10.90 -30.75
N SER A 12 8.98 -11.44 -30.73
CA SER A 12 7.92 -11.01 -29.80
C SER A 12 8.19 -11.39 -28.35
N SER A 13 9.00 -12.42 -28.11
CA SER A 13 9.13 -13.07 -26.80
C SER A 13 10.55 -13.06 -26.20
N ASP A 14 11.56 -13.48 -26.96
CA ASP A 14 12.93 -13.65 -26.45
C ASP A 14 13.83 -12.46 -26.78
N ARG A 15 14.43 -11.85 -25.75
CA ARG A 15 15.36 -10.72 -25.90
C ARG A 15 16.75 -11.16 -26.35
N ASP A 16 17.14 -12.40 -26.08
CA ASP A 16 18.46 -12.92 -26.45
C ASP A 16 18.55 -13.16 -27.96
N GLU A 17 17.42 -13.40 -28.62
CA GLU A 17 17.31 -13.58 -30.08
C GLU A 17 17.43 -12.27 -30.87
N LEU A 18 17.28 -11.10 -30.22
CA LEU A 18 17.33 -9.79 -30.90
C LEU A 18 18.68 -9.51 -31.55
N ASN A 19 19.78 -9.84 -30.86
CA ASN A 19 21.13 -9.65 -31.38
C ASN A 19 21.38 -10.54 -32.61
N MET A 20 20.92 -11.78 -32.55
CA MET A 20 21.02 -12.72 -33.66
C MET A 20 20.24 -12.23 -34.89
N VAL A 21 19.02 -11.75 -34.69
CA VAL A 21 18.18 -11.19 -35.77
C VAL A 21 18.81 -9.92 -36.35
N LEU A 22 19.36 -9.05 -35.51
CA LEU A 22 19.99 -7.81 -35.96
C LEU A 22 21.25 -8.09 -36.81
N ASP A 23 22.08 -9.06 -36.41
CA ASP A 23 23.23 -9.49 -37.20
C ASP A 23 22.81 -10.21 -38.49
N TYR A 24 21.73 -11.00 -38.44
CA TYR A 24 21.12 -11.58 -39.64
C TYR A 24 20.67 -10.50 -40.63
N VAL A 25 20.00 -9.45 -40.15
CA VAL A 25 19.53 -8.32 -40.97
C VAL A 25 20.71 -7.55 -41.58
N LYS A 26 21.81 -7.34 -40.84
CA LYS A 26 23.04 -6.75 -41.38
C LYS A 26 23.64 -7.60 -42.50
N ILE A 27 23.82 -8.90 -42.27
CA ILE A 27 24.34 -9.82 -43.29
C ILE A 27 23.45 -9.82 -44.53
N LEU A 28 22.13 -9.81 -44.34
CA LEU A 28 21.16 -9.78 -45.43
C LEU A 28 21.31 -8.50 -46.27
N LYS A 29 21.50 -7.33 -45.64
CA LYS A 29 21.78 -6.07 -46.35
C LYS A 29 23.08 -6.13 -47.13
N ASP A 30 24.17 -6.57 -46.51
CA ASP A 30 25.48 -6.70 -47.16
C ASP A 30 25.42 -7.59 -48.40
N LEU A 31 24.66 -8.70 -48.32
CA LEU A 31 24.44 -9.60 -49.46
C LEU A 31 23.66 -8.92 -50.59
N PHE A 32 22.59 -8.19 -50.27
CA PHE A 32 21.83 -7.45 -51.28
C PHE A 32 22.64 -6.32 -51.90
N GLU A 33 23.49 -5.63 -51.14
CA GLU A 33 24.39 -4.60 -51.67
C GLU A 33 25.41 -5.19 -52.65
N LYS A 34 26.04 -6.32 -52.28
CA LYS A 34 26.94 -7.07 -53.17
C LYS A 34 26.25 -7.56 -54.44
N GLN A 35 25.01 -8.05 -54.36
CA GLN A 35 24.23 -8.45 -55.54
C GLN A 35 23.85 -7.26 -56.43
N THR A 36 23.47 -6.11 -55.84
CA THR A 36 23.19 -4.90 -56.63
C THR A 36 24.44 -4.31 -57.31
N LEU A 37 25.62 -4.45 -56.70
CA LEU A 37 26.90 -4.09 -57.33
C LEU A 37 27.27 -5.06 -58.47
N ALA A 38 27.11 -6.37 -58.25
CA ALA A 38 27.38 -7.39 -59.26
C ALA A 38 26.47 -7.23 -60.50
N ASN A 39 25.18 -6.95 -60.31
CA ASN A 39 24.23 -6.69 -61.40
C ASN A 39 24.47 -5.36 -62.12
N ARG A 40 25.18 -4.40 -61.51
CA ARG A 40 25.62 -3.16 -62.18
C ARG A 40 26.88 -3.36 -63.02
N THR A 41 27.74 -4.32 -62.66
CA THR A 41 28.93 -4.69 -63.45
C THR A 41 28.64 -5.68 -64.58
N SER A 42 27.48 -6.34 -64.58
CA SER A 42 27.05 -7.28 -65.62
C SER A 42 25.93 -6.70 -66.50
N SER A 43 26.07 -5.46 -66.94
CA SER A 43 25.20 -4.86 -67.97
C SER A 43 25.81 -5.00 -69.38
N ASP A 44 26.40 -6.14 -69.67
CA ASP A 44 26.67 -6.58 -71.04
C ASP A 44 26.63 -8.11 -71.11
N VAL A 45 25.99 -8.61 -72.16
CA VAL A 45 25.69 -10.02 -72.51
C VAL A 45 24.40 -10.58 -71.90
N GLY A 46 23.46 -10.87 -72.81
CA GLY A 46 22.12 -11.33 -72.51
C GLY A 46 21.94 -12.84 -72.40
N ASP A 47 20.67 -13.12 -72.10
CA ASP A 47 19.91 -14.37 -72.16
C ASP A 47 20.29 -15.51 -71.21
N GLY A 48 19.26 -16.03 -70.53
CA GLY A 48 19.37 -17.04 -69.49
C GLY A 48 18.28 -16.87 -68.42
N GLY A 49 17.02 -17.11 -68.82
CA GLY A 49 15.87 -17.15 -67.91
C GLY A 49 16.03 -18.19 -66.80
N GLY A 50 16.56 -17.77 -65.66
CA GLY A 50 16.32 -18.39 -64.37
C GLY A 50 15.36 -17.52 -63.58
N GLN A 51 14.08 -17.93 -63.49
CA GLN A 51 13.13 -17.29 -62.58
C GLN A 51 13.71 -17.32 -61.16
N SER A 52 14.27 -16.19 -60.70
CA SER A 52 14.64 -16.03 -59.30
C SER A 52 13.36 -16.12 -58.48
N LYS A 53 13.17 -17.27 -57.81
CA LYS A 53 12.04 -17.52 -56.92
C LYS A 53 12.04 -16.42 -55.85
N ARG A 54 11.05 -15.51 -55.92
CA ARG A 54 10.92 -14.37 -54.99
C ARG A 54 10.84 -14.90 -53.58
N ARG A 55 11.67 -14.33 -52.69
CA ARG A 55 11.79 -14.78 -51.30
C ARG A 55 11.02 -13.86 -50.38
N TYR A 56 10.52 -14.41 -49.28
CA TYR A 56 9.69 -13.69 -48.34
C TYR A 56 10.31 -13.69 -46.94
N LEU A 57 10.20 -12.55 -46.25
CA LEU A 57 10.63 -12.35 -44.88
C LEU A 57 9.48 -11.80 -44.05
N ILE A 58 9.09 -12.53 -43.02
CA ILE A 58 8.02 -12.14 -42.10
C ILE A 58 8.66 -11.95 -40.73
N LEU A 59 8.57 -10.74 -40.19
CA LEU A 59 9.02 -10.43 -38.82
C LEU A 59 7.79 -10.37 -37.90
N ILE A 60 7.71 -11.23 -36.90
CA ILE A 60 6.73 -11.15 -35.82
C ILE A 60 7.36 -10.31 -34.70
N SER A 61 6.70 -9.21 -34.33
CA SER A 61 7.14 -8.27 -33.31
C SER A 61 6.04 -8.05 -32.26
N SER A 62 6.34 -7.29 -31.21
CA SER A 62 5.44 -7.04 -30.08
C SER A 62 4.74 -5.69 -30.16
N VAL A 63 3.48 -5.61 -29.73
CA VAL A 63 2.72 -4.35 -29.50
C VAL A 63 3.43 -3.33 -28.62
N LEU A 64 4.43 -3.73 -27.82
CA LEU A 64 5.21 -2.79 -27.01
C LEU A 64 6.04 -1.79 -27.83
N THR A 65 6.22 -2.01 -29.14
CA THR A 65 6.78 -0.99 -30.04
C THR A 65 5.83 0.21 -30.29
N TRP A 66 4.60 0.14 -29.76
CA TRP A 66 3.61 1.21 -29.77
C TRP A 66 3.29 1.80 -28.39
N ALA A 67 3.82 1.24 -27.30
CA ALA A 67 3.37 1.52 -25.94
C ALA A 67 3.41 3.00 -25.53
N ALA A 68 4.36 3.79 -26.03
CA ALA A 68 4.53 5.21 -25.69
C ALA A 68 3.86 6.15 -26.71
N THR A 69 3.05 5.62 -27.62
CA THR A 69 2.36 6.39 -28.66
C THR A 69 1.21 7.18 -28.02
N LYS A 70 1.17 8.49 -28.26
CA LYS A 70 0.06 9.34 -27.82
C LYS A 70 -1.18 9.09 -28.70
N PRO A 71 -2.40 9.32 -28.19
CA PRO A 71 -3.61 9.26 -29.00
C PRO A 71 -3.48 10.10 -30.28
N LEU A 72 -4.10 9.65 -31.37
CA LEU A 72 -4.03 10.32 -32.67
C LEU A 72 -4.64 11.73 -32.62
N ASP A 73 -5.68 11.89 -31.82
CA ASP A 73 -6.37 13.14 -31.56
C ASP A 73 -6.57 13.32 -30.04
N PRO A 74 -6.11 14.43 -29.44
CA PRO A 74 -6.33 14.71 -28.02
C PRO A 74 -7.81 14.88 -27.63
N ASP A 75 -8.68 15.27 -28.57
CA ASP A 75 -10.11 15.48 -28.31
C ASP A 75 -10.92 14.17 -28.37
N THR A 76 -10.38 13.14 -29.04
CA THR A 76 -10.97 11.80 -29.11
C THR A 76 -9.92 10.71 -28.78
N PRO A 77 -9.57 10.55 -27.49
CA PRO A 77 -8.50 9.65 -27.07
C PRO A 77 -8.79 8.15 -27.32
N ASP A 78 -10.05 7.79 -27.53
CA ASP A 78 -10.50 6.41 -27.76
C ASP A 78 -10.39 5.96 -29.23
N MET A 79 -9.92 6.82 -30.14
CA MET A 79 -9.76 6.46 -31.55
C MET A 79 -8.74 5.31 -31.72
N PRO A 80 -9.09 4.19 -32.38
CA PRO A 80 -8.21 3.04 -32.51
C PRO A 80 -7.04 3.32 -33.47
N PHE A 81 -5.87 2.77 -33.15
CA PHE A 81 -4.72 2.75 -34.06
C PHE A 81 -4.91 1.66 -35.13
N ILE A 82 -4.63 2.03 -36.37
CA ILE A 82 -4.65 1.11 -37.52
C ILE A 82 -3.27 0.97 -38.15
N GLU A 83 -3.10 0.01 -39.06
CA GLU A 83 -1.82 -0.33 -39.69
C GLU A 83 -1.14 0.85 -40.39
N THR A 84 -1.92 1.84 -40.85
CA THR A 84 -1.39 3.02 -41.56
C THR A 84 -0.66 4.00 -40.64
N ASP A 85 -0.98 3.99 -39.34
CA ASP A 85 -0.41 4.89 -38.34
C ASP A 85 0.96 4.47 -37.83
N PHE A 86 1.49 3.33 -38.27
CA PHE A 86 2.75 2.77 -37.77
C PHE A 86 3.93 3.74 -37.86
N ARG A 87 3.89 4.74 -38.74
CA ARG A 87 4.94 5.78 -38.82
C ARG A 87 4.95 6.74 -37.62
N LYS A 88 3.82 6.88 -36.91
CA LYS A 88 3.65 7.76 -35.75
C LYS A 88 3.95 7.05 -34.42
N ARG A 89 4.16 5.72 -34.46
CA ARG A 89 4.35 4.88 -33.26
C ARG A 89 5.61 5.26 -32.48
N LYS A 90 5.53 5.17 -31.16
CA LYS A 90 6.65 5.32 -30.23
C LYS A 90 6.79 4.08 -29.35
N PRO A 91 7.98 3.46 -29.29
CA PRO A 91 8.19 2.25 -28.52
C PRO A 91 8.32 2.53 -27.03
N HIS A 92 8.01 1.51 -26.22
CA HIS A 92 8.46 1.47 -24.82
C HIS A 92 10.00 1.57 -24.75
N PRO A 93 10.58 2.23 -23.73
CA PRO A 93 12.05 2.33 -23.58
C PRO A 93 12.76 0.96 -23.65
N ASN A 94 12.17 -0.08 -23.04
CA ASN A 94 12.71 -1.44 -23.05
C ASN A 94 12.62 -2.14 -24.42
N TYR A 95 11.84 -1.61 -25.37
CA TYR A 95 11.54 -2.24 -26.66
C TYR A 95 12.10 -1.43 -27.85
N LYS A 96 13.04 -0.53 -27.59
CA LYS A 96 13.73 0.25 -28.63
C LYS A 96 14.43 -0.63 -29.68
N MET A 97 15.10 -1.71 -29.25
CA MET A 97 15.77 -2.64 -30.18
C MET A 97 14.78 -3.33 -31.13
N HIS A 98 13.59 -3.70 -30.65
CA HIS A 98 12.55 -4.28 -31.51
C HIS A 98 12.10 -3.27 -32.57
N TYR A 99 11.87 -2.01 -32.15
CA TYR A 99 11.52 -0.91 -33.04
C TYR A 99 12.60 -0.65 -34.10
N ASP A 100 13.88 -0.71 -33.74
CA ASP A 100 14.99 -0.55 -34.67
C ASP A 100 15.01 -1.69 -35.70
N ILE A 101 14.87 -2.94 -35.27
CA ILE A 101 14.78 -4.12 -36.17
C ILE A 101 13.57 -3.99 -37.12
N GLU A 102 12.39 -3.62 -36.60
CA GLU A 102 11.18 -3.38 -37.41
C GLU A 102 11.45 -2.36 -38.53
N ASN A 103 12.08 -1.23 -38.20
CA ASN A 103 12.39 -0.19 -39.17
C ASN A 103 13.39 -0.66 -40.23
N GLU A 104 14.34 -1.51 -39.86
CA GLU A 104 15.31 -2.08 -40.80
C GLU A 104 14.66 -3.08 -41.76
N ILE A 105 13.73 -3.90 -41.29
CA ILE A 105 12.91 -4.76 -42.15
C ILE A 105 12.06 -3.93 -43.11
N VAL A 106 11.41 -2.86 -42.62
CA VAL A 106 10.64 -1.94 -43.47
C VAL A 106 11.53 -1.24 -44.50
N ALA A 107 12.77 -0.87 -44.15
CA ALA A 107 13.72 -0.28 -45.07
C ALA A 107 14.13 -1.26 -46.17
N ILE A 108 14.40 -2.52 -45.82
CA ILE A 108 14.69 -3.61 -46.78
C ILE A 108 13.51 -3.83 -47.72
N ALA A 109 12.29 -3.91 -47.18
CA ALA A 109 11.05 -4.10 -47.94
C ALA A 109 10.86 -3.00 -49.00
N ARG A 110 11.25 -1.75 -48.68
CA ARG A 110 11.18 -0.61 -49.62
C ARG A 110 12.31 -0.62 -50.65
N LYS A 111 13.57 -0.79 -50.21
CA LYS A 111 14.77 -0.67 -51.06
C LYS A 111 14.91 -1.84 -52.04
N TYR A 112 14.56 -3.06 -51.62
CA TYR A 112 14.78 -4.30 -52.37
C TYR A 112 13.48 -5.01 -52.79
N LYS A 113 12.39 -4.26 -53.01
CA LYS A 113 11.05 -4.79 -53.32
C LYS A 113 11.01 -5.79 -54.49
N SER A 114 11.93 -5.68 -55.46
CA SER A 114 12.05 -6.60 -56.60
C SER A 114 12.76 -7.92 -56.26
N GLN A 115 13.55 -7.95 -55.19
CA GLN A 115 14.40 -9.09 -54.80
C GLN A 115 13.81 -9.86 -53.60
N ILE A 116 13.18 -9.17 -52.65
CA ILE A 116 12.58 -9.76 -51.45
C ILE A 116 11.24 -9.08 -51.12
N GLY A 117 10.25 -9.87 -50.71
CA GLY A 117 9.06 -9.37 -50.03
C GLY A 117 9.28 -9.41 -48.53
N ALA A 118 9.14 -8.30 -47.82
CA ALA A 118 9.33 -8.24 -46.38
C ALA A 118 8.17 -7.51 -45.70
N VAL A 119 7.67 -8.05 -44.60
CA VAL A 119 6.53 -7.52 -43.84
C VAL A 119 6.78 -7.67 -42.34
N VAL A 120 6.35 -6.67 -41.57
CA VAL A 120 6.31 -6.72 -40.11
C VAL A 120 4.88 -7.03 -39.66
N VAL A 121 4.72 -8.05 -38.83
CA VAL A 121 3.48 -8.43 -38.16
C VAL A 121 3.64 -8.08 -36.69
N ASN A 122 2.86 -7.12 -36.21
CA ASN A 122 2.88 -6.69 -34.83
C ASN A 122 1.79 -7.44 -34.05
N ALA A 123 2.20 -8.38 -33.21
CA ALA A 123 1.31 -9.25 -32.46
C ALA A 123 0.90 -8.61 -31.13
N GLY A 124 -0.40 -8.70 -30.83
CA GLY A 124 -0.96 -8.43 -29.51
C GLY A 124 -0.41 -9.36 -28.42
N VAL A 125 -0.87 -9.17 -27.20
CA VAL A 125 -0.58 -10.08 -26.08
C VAL A 125 -1.18 -11.45 -26.40
N THR A 126 -0.31 -12.45 -26.51
CA THR A 126 -0.71 -13.79 -26.94
C THR A 126 -1.36 -14.57 -25.81
N TYR A 127 -2.41 -15.33 -26.14
CA TYR A 127 -3.04 -16.26 -25.21
C TYR A 127 -3.54 -17.53 -25.91
N GLY A 128 -3.92 -18.55 -25.13
CA GLY A 128 -4.19 -19.89 -25.64
C GLY A 128 -2.91 -20.72 -25.78
N GLY A 129 -3.06 -22.04 -25.94
CA GLY A 129 -1.93 -22.96 -25.83
C GLY A 129 -1.54 -23.18 -24.36
N ARG A 130 -0.24 -23.06 -24.05
CA ARG A 130 0.32 -23.21 -22.68
C ARG A 130 0.25 -21.94 -21.82
N GLU A 131 -0.41 -20.92 -22.36
CA GLU A 131 -0.58 -19.56 -21.85
C GLU A 131 0.76 -18.88 -21.55
N ASP A 132 1.00 -17.72 -22.18
CA ASP A 132 2.24 -16.95 -22.02
C ASP A 132 2.12 -16.00 -20.82
N VAL A 133 1.85 -14.71 -21.07
CA VAL A 133 1.70 -13.68 -20.03
C VAL A 133 0.52 -13.96 -19.10
N LEU A 134 -0.58 -14.50 -19.63
CA LEU A 134 -1.78 -14.78 -18.84
C LEU A 134 -1.64 -16.00 -17.92
N PHE A 135 -0.56 -16.80 -18.04
CA PHE A 135 -0.39 -18.01 -17.25
C PHE A 135 -0.52 -17.77 -15.75
N TYR A 136 0.09 -16.69 -15.24
CA TYR A 136 0.05 -16.35 -13.83
C TYR A 136 -1.39 -16.25 -13.31
N TRP A 137 -2.28 -15.56 -14.03
CA TRP A 137 -3.69 -15.42 -13.65
C TRP A 137 -4.45 -16.74 -13.75
N PHE A 138 -4.19 -17.56 -14.78
CA PHE A 138 -4.80 -18.88 -14.90
C PHE A 138 -4.38 -19.83 -13.77
N GLN A 139 -3.09 -19.81 -13.40
CA GLN A 139 -2.56 -20.58 -12.29
C GLN A 139 -3.19 -20.15 -10.98
N LYS A 140 -3.19 -18.84 -10.68
CA LYS A 140 -3.75 -18.32 -9.42
C LYS A 140 -5.25 -18.54 -9.32
N ALA A 141 -5.97 -18.42 -10.44
CA ALA A 141 -7.39 -18.74 -10.49
C ALA A 141 -7.63 -20.22 -10.22
N TRP A 142 -6.81 -21.11 -10.78
CA TRP A 142 -6.88 -22.55 -10.52
C TRP A 142 -6.55 -22.92 -9.06
N GLU A 143 -5.61 -22.21 -8.44
CA GLU A 143 -5.25 -22.31 -7.01
C GLU A 143 -6.31 -21.69 -6.08
N CYS A 144 -7.36 -21.06 -6.64
CA CYS A 144 -8.40 -20.33 -5.91
C CYS A 144 -7.88 -19.16 -5.06
N GLU A 145 -6.74 -18.58 -5.42
CA GLU A 145 -6.17 -17.40 -4.77
C GLU A 145 -6.81 -16.09 -5.27
N ILE A 146 -6.53 -14.98 -4.58
CA ILE A 146 -7.01 -13.64 -4.96
C ILE A 146 -6.26 -13.17 -6.20
N LEU A 147 -6.99 -12.78 -7.25
CA LEU A 147 -6.38 -12.34 -8.51
C LEU A 147 -6.02 -10.85 -8.49
N PRO A 148 -4.77 -10.47 -8.81
CA PRO A 148 -4.39 -9.06 -8.87
C PRO A 148 -4.83 -8.40 -10.17
N ILE A 149 -5.33 -7.17 -10.08
CA ILE A 149 -5.58 -6.24 -11.18
C ILE A 149 -4.56 -5.11 -11.02
N LEU A 150 -3.72 -4.86 -12.03
CA LEU A 150 -2.68 -3.83 -11.95
C LEU A 150 -3.30 -2.46 -12.25
N GLY A 151 -3.18 -1.54 -11.29
CA GLY A 151 -3.90 -0.27 -11.28
C GLY A 151 -5.41 -0.46 -11.11
N ARG A 152 -6.20 0.26 -11.93
CA ARG A 152 -7.68 0.14 -11.93
C ARG A 152 -8.19 -0.86 -12.97
N GLY A 153 -7.32 -1.47 -13.80
CA GLY A 153 -7.70 -2.40 -14.87
C GLY A 153 -8.65 -1.83 -15.93
N GLY A 154 -8.67 -0.50 -16.12
CA GLY A 154 -9.45 0.17 -17.17
C GLY A 154 -8.71 0.30 -18.51
N ASN A 155 -7.45 -0.14 -18.55
CA ASN A 155 -6.59 -0.07 -19.70
C ASN A 155 -6.95 -1.13 -20.75
N ALA A 156 -6.86 -0.75 -22.03
CA ALA A 156 -7.10 -1.63 -23.17
C ALA A 156 -5.85 -2.46 -23.49
N ILE A 157 -6.00 -3.79 -23.46
CA ILE A 157 -4.94 -4.74 -23.76
C ILE A 157 -5.26 -5.41 -25.10
N PRO A 158 -4.49 -5.14 -26.17
CA PRO A 158 -4.71 -5.80 -27.44
C PRO A 158 -4.30 -7.27 -27.34
N LEU A 159 -5.27 -8.19 -27.42
CA LEU A 159 -5.05 -9.63 -27.32
C LEU A 159 -4.96 -10.29 -28.71
N ILE A 160 -4.34 -11.46 -28.78
CA ILE A 160 -4.46 -12.37 -29.92
C ILE A 160 -4.30 -13.83 -29.50
N ASN A 161 -5.18 -14.72 -29.99
CA ASN A 161 -5.01 -16.15 -29.78
C ASN A 161 -3.82 -16.69 -30.60
N VAL A 162 -3.01 -17.57 -30.00
CA VAL A 162 -1.84 -18.18 -30.68
C VAL A 162 -2.25 -18.95 -31.95
N LEU A 163 -3.43 -19.57 -31.99
CA LEU A 163 -3.93 -20.26 -33.17
C LEU A 163 -4.29 -19.29 -34.30
N ASP A 164 -4.92 -18.16 -33.96
CA ASP A 164 -5.28 -17.13 -34.92
C ASP A 164 -4.02 -16.44 -35.47
N LEU A 165 -3.03 -16.17 -34.61
CA LEU A 165 -1.72 -15.68 -35.05
C LEU A 165 -1.05 -16.66 -36.03
N ALA A 166 -1.04 -17.96 -35.71
CA ALA A 166 -0.49 -18.97 -36.59
C ALA A 166 -1.23 -19.02 -37.94
N GLN A 167 -2.55 -18.86 -37.94
CA GLN A 167 -3.36 -18.81 -39.16
C GLN A 167 -3.06 -17.57 -40.01
N ILE A 168 -2.86 -16.39 -39.38
CA ILE A 168 -2.44 -15.16 -40.06
C ILE A 168 -1.10 -15.38 -40.75
N ILE A 169 -0.11 -15.92 -40.04
CA ILE A 169 1.22 -16.19 -40.60
C ILE A 169 1.15 -17.22 -41.73
N TYR A 170 0.33 -18.26 -41.59
CA TYR A 170 0.10 -19.23 -42.66
C TYR A 170 -0.48 -18.57 -43.92
N ASN A 171 -1.50 -17.74 -43.77
CA ASN A 171 -2.11 -17.01 -44.88
C ASN A 171 -1.11 -16.07 -45.57
N LEU A 172 -0.23 -15.40 -44.81
CA LEU A 172 0.84 -14.56 -45.35
C LEU A 172 1.91 -15.33 -46.13
N VAL A 173 2.16 -16.59 -45.76
CA VAL A 173 3.09 -17.47 -46.48
C VAL A 173 2.48 -17.94 -47.80
N VAL A 174 1.16 -18.20 -47.82
CA VAL A 174 0.41 -18.64 -49.00
C VAL A 174 0.21 -17.48 -49.98
N ASP A 175 -0.29 -16.33 -49.51
CA ASP A 175 -0.50 -15.12 -50.29
C ASP A 175 0.19 -13.91 -49.63
N PHE A 176 1.34 -13.54 -50.18
CA PHE A 176 2.18 -12.50 -49.58
C PHE A 176 1.69 -11.10 -49.96
N PRO A 177 1.35 -10.23 -48.97
CA PRO A 177 0.72 -8.96 -49.24
C PRO A 177 1.72 -7.90 -49.71
N LYS A 178 1.20 -6.82 -50.31
CA LYS A 178 1.99 -5.61 -50.64
C LYS A 178 2.15 -4.64 -49.47
N LYS A 179 1.56 -4.94 -48.31
CA LYS A 179 1.64 -4.12 -47.08
C LYS A 179 3.01 -4.29 -46.43
N LEU A 180 3.46 -3.25 -45.72
CA LEU A 180 4.77 -3.25 -45.02
C LEU A 180 4.64 -3.59 -43.53
N TYR A 181 3.45 -3.36 -42.96
CA TYR A 181 3.15 -3.49 -41.54
C TYR A 181 1.72 -3.99 -41.39
N ILE A 182 1.50 -4.96 -40.51
CA ILE A 182 0.21 -5.60 -40.23
C ILE A 182 0.03 -5.66 -38.72
N LEU A 183 -1.15 -5.30 -38.22
CA LEU A 183 -1.53 -5.47 -36.82
C LEU A 183 -2.23 -6.82 -36.69
N ALA A 184 -1.69 -7.69 -35.84
CA ALA A 184 -2.26 -9.00 -35.51
C ALA A 184 -2.80 -8.94 -34.08
N VAL A 185 -4.01 -8.40 -33.95
CA VAL A 185 -4.78 -8.24 -32.71
C VAL A 185 -6.22 -8.68 -32.97
N GLU A 186 -6.98 -8.97 -31.93
CA GLU A 186 -8.42 -9.25 -32.02
C GLU A 186 -9.24 -8.00 -32.34
N GLN A 187 -10.43 -8.19 -32.90
CA GLN A 187 -11.35 -7.11 -33.24
C GLN A 187 -11.96 -6.46 -31.98
N ASN A 188 -12.21 -7.27 -30.95
CA ASN A 188 -12.83 -6.82 -29.72
C ASN A 188 -11.79 -6.26 -28.75
N VAL A 189 -11.92 -4.97 -28.42
CA VAL A 189 -11.07 -4.30 -27.44
C VAL A 189 -11.36 -4.89 -26.06
N THR A 190 -10.36 -5.54 -25.45
CA THR A 190 -10.51 -6.16 -24.14
C THR A 190 -9.80 -5.34 -23.08
N LYS A 191 -10.53 -4.96 -22.01
CA LYS A 191 -9.90 -4.27 -20.86
C LYS A 191 -9.26 -5.28 -19.92
N GLN A 192 -8.21 -4.88 -19.20
CA GLN A 192 -7.55 -5.77 -18.23
C GLN A 192 -8.54 -6.39 -17.22
N ARG A 193 -9.52 -5.62 -16.71
CA ARG A 193 -10.54 -6.15 -15.79
C ARG A 193 -11.45 -7.21 -16.41
N GLU A 194 -11.69 -7.14 -17.72
CA GLU A 194 -12.50 -8.09 -18.48
C GLU A 194 -11.74 -9.40 -18.75
N ILE A 195 -10.43 -9.41 -18.53
CA ILE A 195 -9.61 -10.64 -18.50
C ILE A 195 -9.66 -11.27 -17.11
N VAL A 196 -9.34 -10.48 -16.08
CA VAL A 196 -9.10 -10.99 -14.73
C VAL A 196 -10.40 -11.42 -14.03
N LYS A 197 -11.49 -10.63 -14.17
CA LYS A 197 -12.74 -10.92 -13.45
C LYS A 197 -13.43 -12.19 -13.93
N PRO A 198 -13.59 -12.46 -15.24
CA PRO A 198 -14.20 -13.72 -15.68
C PRO A 198 -13.38 -14.93 -15.25
N LEU A 199 -12.04 -14.87 -15.28
CA LEU A 199 -11.16 -15.92 -14.75
C LEU A 199 -11.43 -16.17 -13.26
N GLY A 200 -11.49 -15.11 -12.46
CA GLY A 200 -11.82 -15.21 -11.04
C GLY A 200 -13.19 -15.82 -10.79
N ARG A 201 -14.22 -15.39 -11.52
CA ARG A 201 -15.62 -15.84 -11.34
C ARG A 201 -15.88 -17.27 -11.80
N ILE A 202 -15.32 -17.68 -12.94
CA ILE A 202 -15.61 -18.96 -13.59
C ILE A 202 -14.73 -20.07 -13.03
N VAL A 203 -13.50 -19.74 -12.62
CA VAL A 203 -12.46 -20.72 -12.28
C VAL A 203 -12.08 -20.65 -10.81
N GLY A 204 -11.82 -19.44 -10.31
CA GLY A 204 -11.31 -19.21 -8.97
C GLY A 204 -12.38 -18.87 -7.94
N SER A 205 -11.96 -18.13 -6.92
CA SER A 205 -12.79 -17.73 -5.77
C SER A 205 -13.78 -16.60 -6.08
N GLY A 206 -13.74 -15.99 -7.26
CA GLY A 206 -14.45 -14.76 -7.59
C GLY A 206 -13.83 -13.48 -7.02
N MET A 207 -12.72 -13.60 -6.29
CA MET A 207 -12.05 -12.51 -5.59
C MET A 207 -10.92 -11.91 -6.41
N PHE A 208 -10.82 -10.60 -6.41
CA PHE A 208 -9.75 -9.85 -7.08
C PHE A 208 -9.37 -8.62 -6.26
N LYS A 209 -8.13 -8.16 -6.44
CA LYS A 209 -7.58 -7.00 -5.73
C LYS A 209 -6.92 -6.06 -6.72
N CYS A 210 -7.31 -4.79 -6.71
CA CYS A 210 -6.59 -3.74 -7.41
C CYS A 210 -5.29 -3.44 -6.66
N ILE A 211 -4.16 -3.49 -7.36
CA ILE A 211 -2.82 -3.25 -6.83
C ILE A 211 -2.29 -1.98 -7.50
N PRO A 212 -1.85 -0.97 -6.74
CA PRO A 212 -1.19 0.20 -7.31
C PRO A 212 -0.02 -0.20 -8.21
N PRO A 213 0.22 0.47 -9.36
CA PRO A 213 1.30 0.10 -10.27
C PRO A 213 2.68 0.05 -9.62
N GLU A 214 2.94 0.94 -8.65
CA GLU A 214 4.16 0.96 -7.82
C GLU A 214 4.37 -0.33 -6.99
N ASP A 215 3.28 -0.97 -6.56
CA ASP A 215 3.30 -2.16 -5.71
C ASP A 215 3.34 -3.47 -6.52
N ALA A 216 3.24 -3.40 -7.85
CA ALA A 216 3.15 -4.59 -8.70
C ALA A 216 4.39 -5.51 -8.59
N PHE A 217 5.57 -4.92 -8.36
CA PHE A 217 6.83 -5.65 -8.20
C PHE A 217 7.01 -6.31 -6.82
N LEU A 218 6.10 -6.06 -5.87
CA LEU A 218 6.06 -6.80 -4.60
C LEU A 218 5.59 -8.25 -4.81
N ILE A 219 4.98 -8.56 -5.96
CA ILE A 219 4.61 -9.92 -6.34
C ILE A 219 5.78 -10.56 -7.09
N PRO A 220 6.45 -11.57 -6.51
CA PRO A 220 7.69 -12.12 -7.08
C PRO A 220 7.50 -12.81 -8.43
N GLU A 221 6.29 -13.27 -8.75
CA GLU A 221 5.97 -13.90 -10.04
C GLU A 221 5.72 -12.88 -11.18
N ILE A 222 5.53 -11.59 -10.87
CA ILE A 222 5.34 -10.54 -11.88
C ILE A 222 6.70 -9.98 -12.28
N ASN A 223 7.18 -10.42 -13.45
CA ASN A 223 8.41 -9.89 -14.05
C ASN A 223 8.14 -8.61 -14.88
N GLN A 224 9.21 -7.91 -15.28
CA GLN A 224 9.12 -6.67 -16.05
C GLN A 224 8.32 -6.84 -17.36
N ARG A 225 8.42 -7.99 -18.04
CA ARG A 225 7.69 -8.25 -19.30
C ARG A 225 6.18 -8.33 -19.06
N ILE A 226 5.77 -9.06 -18.02
CA ILE A 226 4.35 -9.19 -17.63
C ILE A 226 3.82 -7.82 -17.22
N TYR A 227 4.57 -7.06 -16.42
CA TYR A 227 4.19 -5.70 -16.03
C TYR A 227 4.01 -4.77 -17.24
N ASP A 228 5.00 -4.71 -18.14
CA ASP A 228 4.96 -3.86 -19.34
C ASP A 228 3.74 -4.21 -20.23
N LEU A 229 3.45 -5.50 -20.44
CA LEU A 229 2.33 -5.95 -21.29
C LEU A 229 0.96 -5.75 -20.63
N MET A 230 0.86 -5.96 -19.32
CA MET A 230 -0.43 -5.87 -18.61
C MET A 230 -0.80 -4.42 -18.28
N THR A 231 0.15 -3.49 -18.27
CA THR A 231 -0.12 -2.05 -18.08
C THR A 231 -0.31 -1.28 -19.39
N LEU A 232 -0.26 -1.97 -20.53
CA LEU A 232 -0.55 -1.39 -21.85
C LEU A 232 -1.94 -0.76 -21.90
N ASN A 233 -2.03 0.40 -22.54
CA ASN A 233 -3.30 1.04 -22.86
C ASN A 233 -3.33 1.42 -24.35
N LEU A 234 -3.57 0.43 -25.20
CA LEU A 234 -3.56 0.58 -26.65
C LEU A 234 -4.90 0.09 -27.22
N ASN A 235 -5.64 1.01 -27.85
CA ASN A 235 -6.80 0.65 -28.66
C ASN A 235 -6.34 0.44 -30.11
N MET A 236 -6.51 -0.76 -30.66
CA MET A 236 -6.00 -1.14 -31.99
C MET A 236 -7.05 -1.92 -32.77
N GLU A 237 -7.11 -1.71 -34.08
CA GLU A 237 -8.04 -2.41 -34.96
C GLU A 237 -7.29 -3.03 -36.16
N PRO A 238 -7.45 -4.35 -36.42
CA PRO A 238 -6.69 -5.08 -37.44
C PRO A 238 -7.36 -5.00 -38.82
N THR A 239 -7.46 -3.79 -39.39
CA THR A 239 -8.27 -3.52 -40.61
C THR A 239 -7.91 -4.42 -41.79
N PHE A 240 -6.62 -4.71 -42.00
CA PHE A 240 -6.18 -5.51 -43.14
C PHE A 240 -6.63 -6.97 -43.04
N ILE A 241 -6.60 -7.52 -41.84
CA ILE A 241 -6.94 -8.92 -41.58
C ILE A 241 -8.44 -9.13 -41.77
N VAL A 242 -9.24 -8.22 -41.20
CA VAL A 242 -10.72 -8.26 -41.29
C VAL A 242 -11.19 -8.14 -42.74
N GLU A 243 -10.64 -7.19 -43.50
CA GLU A 243 -11.08 -6.94 -44.87
C GLU A 243 -10.59 -7.98 -45.88
N THR A 244 -9.39 -8.56 -45.69
CA THR A 244 -8.70 -9.32 -46.75
C THR A 244 -8.57 -10.81 -46.45
N MET A 245 -8.41 -11.23 -45.19
CA MET A 245 -8.01 -12.61 -44.87
C MET A 245 -9.17 -13.57 -44.57
N GLY A 246 -10.40 -13.09 -44.41
CA GLY A 246 -11.59 -13.93 -44.22
C GLY A 246 -11.43 -14.99 -43.12
N LEU A 247 -10.76 -14.63 -42.02
CA LEU A 247 -10.44 -15.56 -40.93
C LEU A 247 -11.71 -15.96 -40.17
N GLN A 248 -11.85 -17.25 -39.89
CA GLN A 248 -12.71 -17.74 -38.83
C GLN A 248 -11.94 -17.61 -37.52
N TRP A 249 -12.29 -16.60 -36.73
CA TRP A 249 -11.58 -16.31 -35.48
C TRP A 249 -11.88 -17.41 -34.46
N THR A 250 -10.86 -17.88 -33.76
CA THR A 250 -11.05 -18.86 -32.68
C THR A 250 -11.90 -18.26 -31.54
N SER A 251 -11.86 -16.94 -31.40
CA SER A 251 -12.52 -16.14 -30.37
C SER A 251 -13.43 -15.05 -30.98
N GLU A 252 -14.48 -15.42 -31.72
CA GLU A 252 -15.49 -14.45 -32.20
C GLU A 252 -16.26 -13.78 -31.06
N LEU A 253 -16.39 -14.50 -29.93
CA LEU A 253 -16.99 -14.03 -28.69
C LEU A 253 -16.02 -13.20 -27.85
N SER A 254 -16.55 -12.47 -26.86
CA SER A 254 -15.72 -11.74 -25.91
C SER A 254 -14.79 -12.69 -25.13
N PHE A 255 -13.66 -12.18 -24.63
CA PHE A 255 -12.72 -12.99 -23.83
C PHE A 255 -13.43 -13.72 -22.67
N ALA A 256 -14.39 -13.04 -22.01
CA ALA A 256 -15.17 -13.57 -20.90
C ALA A 256 -15.96 -14.84 -21.27
N GLU A 257 -16.57 -14.85 -22.46
CA GLU A 257 -17.36 -15.98 -22.97
C GLU A 257 -16.48 -17.16 -23.39
N ASN A 258 -15.23 -16.90 -23.79
CA ASN A 258 -14.27 -17.93 -24.18
C ASN A 258 -13.55 -18.60 -23.00
N VAL A 259 -13.60 -18.03 -21.79
CA VAL A 259 -12.92 -18.59 -20.59
C VAL A 259 -13.21 -20.09 -20.35
N PRO A 260 -14.46 -20.60 -20.44
CA PRO A 260 -14.73 -22.03 -20.23
C PRO A 260 -13.98 -22.94 -21.21
N ALA A 261 -13.86 -22.53 -22.47
CA ALA A 261 -13.12 -23.26 -23.49
C ALA A 261 -11.61 -23.20 -23.24
N LEU A 262 -11.08 -22.02 -22.91
CA LEU A 262 -9.67 -21.82 -22.55
C LEU A 262 -9.27 -22.67 -21.34
N ILE A 263 -10.13 -22.79 -20.33
CA ILE A 263 -9.84 -23.60 -19.14
C ILE A 263 -9.85 -25.09 -19.44
N LYS A 264 -10.69 -25.54 -20.37
CA LYS A 264 -10.64 -26.91 -20.87
C LYS A 264 -9.31 -27.18 -21.58
N GLN A 265 -8.82 -26.22 -22.36
CA GLN A 265 -7.52 -26.29 -23.01
C GLN A 265 -6.38 -26.31 -21.97
N PHE A 266 -6.36 -25.35 -21.03
CA PHE A 266 -5.40 -25.27 -19.92
C PHE A 266 -5.23 -26.61 -19.19
N LYS A 267 -6.36 -27.22 -18.80
CA LYS A 267 -6.38 -28.53 -18.13
C LYS A 267 -5.78 -29.63 -18.99
N LYS A 268 -6.13 -29.66 -20.27
CA LYS A 268 -5.67 -30.68 -21.22
C LYS A 268 -4.16 -30.58 -21.44
N GLU A 269 -3.64 -29.38 -21.67
CA GLU A 269 -2.23 -29.16 -21.99
C GLU A 269 -1.29 -29.42 -20.82
N ARG A 270 -1.74 -29.14 -19.59
CA ARG A 270 -0.96 -29.37 -18.37
C ARG A 270 -1.27 -30.69 -17.67
N GLY A 271 -2.14 -31.52 -18.25
CA GLY A 271 -2.54 -32.80 -17.66
C GLY A 271 -3.23 -32.67 -16.29
N LEU A 272 -3.87 -31.52 -16.03
CA LEU A 272 -4.51 -31.23 -14.75
C LEU A 272 -5.78 -32.07 -14.61
N LYS A 273 -5.75 -33.01 -13.68
CA LYS A 273 -6.91 -33.81 -13.29
C LYS A 273 -7.40 -33.32 -11.93
N PRO A 274 -8.64 -32.82 -11.80
CA PRO A 274 -9.18 -32.48 -10.50
C PRO A 274 -9.44 -33.77 -9.71
N PHE A 275 -8.60 -34.06 -8.71
CA PHE A 275 -8.83 -35.18 -7.80
C PHE A 275 -9.79 -34.76 -6.69
N LYS A 276 -11.02 -35.26 -6.75
CA LYS A 276 -12.01 -35.10 -5.67
C LYS A 276 -12.02 -36.36 -4.82
N VAL A 277 -11.55 -36.27 -3.58
CA VAL A 277 -11.51 -37.40 -2.64
C VAL A 277 -12.61 -37.22 -1.60
N ILE A 278 -13.56 -38.16 -1.58
CA ILE A 278 -14.65 -38.18 -0.59
C ILE A 278 -14.36 -39.32 0.41
N ILE A 279 -14.29 -38.98 1.70
CA ILE A 279 -14.04 -39.95 2.78
C ILE A 279 -15.33 -40.13 3.57
N TYR A 280 -15.96 -41.30 3.45
CA TYR A 280 -17.24 -41.64 4.12
C TYR A 280 -17.08 -42.81 5.09
N GLY A 281 -18.03 -42.96 6.04
CA GLY A 281 -18.08 -44.09 6.98
C GLY A 281 -18.78 -43.78 8.31
N PRO A 282 -18.90 -44.76 9.23
CA PRO A 282 -19.65 -44.64 10.50
C PRO A 282 -19.08 -43.57 11.45
N PRO A 283 -19.86 -42.92 12.32
CA PRO A 283 -19.34 -41.92 13.28
C PRO A 283 -18.21 -42.50 14.17
N ILE A 284 -17.31 -41.64 14.67
CA ILE A 284 -16.20 -41.97 15.62
C ILE A 284 -15.01 -42.75 15.01
N VAL A 285 -15.07 -43.24 13.77
CA VAL A 285 -13.95 -43.97 13.12
C VAL A 285 -12.75 -43.09 12.67
N GLY A 286 -12.64 -41.84 13.15
CA GLY A 286 -11.48 -40.98 12.88
C GLY A 286 -11.39 -40.35 11.47
N LYS A 287 -12.48 -40.37 10.68
CA LYS A 287 -12.51 -39.84 9.30
C LYS A 287 -12.02 -38.40 9.20
N THR A 288 -12.48 -37.53 10.09
CA THR A 288 -12.08 -36.11 10.13
C THR A 288 -10.57 -35.96 10.30
N THR A 289 -9.96 -36.78 11.17
CA THR A 289 -8.51 -36.80 11.41
C THR A 289 -7.77 -37.30 10.17
N LEU A 290 -8.26 -38.37 9.54
CA LEU A 290 -7.68 -38.91 8.32
C LEU A 290 -7.77 -37.92 7.15
N SER A 291 -8.92 -37.27 6.95
CA SER A 291 -9.11 -36.24 5.92
C SER A 291 -8.14 -35.07 6.13
N LYS A 292 -7.98 -34.57 7.36
CA LYS A 292 -7.03 -33.49 7.67
C LYS A 292 -5.58 -33.90 7.41
N LEU A 293 -5.20 -35.14 7.73
CA LEU A 293 -3.85 -35.66 7.46
C LEU A 293 -3.58 -35.84 5.96
N ILE A 294 -4.56 -36.34 5.19
CA ILE A 294 -4.46 -36.45 3.73
C ILE A 294 -4.34 -35.07 3.09
N CYS A 295 -5.18 -34.11 3.51
CA CYS A 295 -5.09 -32.73 3.06
C CYS A 295 -3.72 -32.11 3.34
N LYS A 296 -3.17 -32.32 4.55
CA LYS A 296 -1.83 -31.83 4.91
C LYS A 296 -0.70 -32.51 4.13
N ALA A 297 -0.79 -33.81 3.89
CA ALA A 297 0.26 -34.57 3.20
C ALA A 297 0.33 -34.28 1.70
N TYR A 298 -0.82 -34.00 1.07
CA TYR A 298 -0.93 -33.79 -0.37
C TYR A 298 -1.21 -32.33 -0.76
N GLY A 299 -1.25 -31.40 0.21
CA GLY A 299 -1.57 -29.99 -0.04
C GLY A 299 -2.97 -29.77 -0.60
N LEU A 300 -3.95 -30.59 -0.21
CA LEU A 300 -5.33 -30.50 -0.70
C LEU A 300 -6.18 -29.62 0.21
N ILE A 301 -7.13 -28.90 -0.37
CA ILE A 301 -8.11 -28.07 0.36
C ILE A 301 -9.04 -28.99 1.17
N TYR A 302 -9.15 -28.75 2.49
CA TYR A 302 -10.02 -29.52 3.38
C TYR A 302 -11.43 -28.89 3.43
N ILE A 303 -12.38 -29.54 2.75
CA ILE A 303 -13.77 -29.09 2.67
C ILE A 303 -14.62 -29.85 3.70
N SER A 304 -15.26 -29.11 4.61
CA SER A 304 -16.21 -29.59 5.61
C SER A 304 -17.31 -28.54 5.80
N PRO A 305 -18.50 -28.88 6.33
CA PRO A 305 -19.55 -27.88 6.58
C PRO A 305 -19.06 -26.72 7.46
N GLU A 306 -18.18 -27.02 8.42
CA GLU A 306 -17.58 -26.04 9.33
C GLU A 306 -16.59 -25.13 8.60
N THR A 307 -15.68 -25.70 7.78
CA THR A 307 -14.73 -24.88 7.01
C THR A 307 -15.41 -24.07 5.92
N VAL A 308 -16.45 -24.59 5.27
CA VAL A 308 -17.26 -23.82 4.31
C VAL A 308 -17.98 -22.66 5.02
N ALA A 309 -18.56 -22.89 6.18
CA ALA A 309 -19.21 -21.82 6.95
C ALA A 309 -18.19 -20.75 7.39
N GLN A 310 -17.00 -21.16 7.80
CA GLN A 310 -15.93 -20.28 8.21
C GLN A 310 -15.34 -19.48 7.02
N ASP A 311 -15.12 -20.13 5.88
CA ASP A 311 -14.66 -19.48 4.65
C ASP A 311 -15.70 -18.48 4.14
N ILE A 312 -17.00 -18.80 4.18
CA ILE A 312 -18.08 -17.85 3.85
C ILE A 312 -18.09 -16.68 4.84
N LEU A 313 -17.90 -16.91 6.13
CA LEU A 313 -17.80 -15.86 7.15
C LEU A 313 -16.58 -14.96 6.93
N GLU A 314 -15.42 -15.53 6.60
CA GLU A 314 -14.19 -14.80 6.31
C GLU A 314 -14.27 -14.03 4.99
N ASP A 315 -14.89 -14.61 3.96
CA ASP A 315 -15.19 -13.97 2.68
C ASP A 315 -16.18 -12.81 2.85
N LEU A 316 -17.29 -13.03 3.56
CA LEU A 316 -18.25 -11.97 3.91
C LEU A 316 -17.57 -10.85 4.70
N ALA A 317 -16.75 -11.19 5.70
CA ALA A 317 -15.99 -10.21 6.49
C ALA A 317 -14.94 -9.47 5.65
N TRP A 318 -14.31 -10.12 4.68
CA TRP A 318 -13.36 -9.49 3.76
C TRP A 318 -14.06 -8.55 2.78
N ARG A 319 -15.20 -8.96 2.21
CA ARG A 319 -16.04 -8.16 1.31
C ARG A 319 -16.57 -6.90 2.00
N ILE A 320 -16.96 -7.01 3.26
CA ILE A 320 -17.37 -5.87 4.09
C ILE A 320 -16.21 -4.90 4.29
N ARG A 321 -14.98 -5.41 4.52
CA ARG A 321 -13.77 -4.58 4.73
C ARG A 321 -13.25 -3.87 3.48
N HIS A 322 -13.55 -4.38 2.28
CA HIS A 322 -13.03 -3.85 1.01
C HIS A 322 -14.11 -3.26 0.08
N TRP A 323 -15.31 -3.01 0.61
CA TRP A 323 -16.46 -2.45 -0.11
C TRP A 323 -16.17 -1.08 -0.77
N GLU A 324 -15.25 -0.28 -0.20
CA GLU A 324 -14.91 1.06 -0.68
C GLU A 324 -14.14 1.10 -2.02
N VAL A 325 -13.58 -0.03 -2.49
CA VAL A 325 -12.79 -0.09 -3.75
C VAL A 325 -13.67 -0.30 -5.00
N GLY A 326 -14.99 -0.48 -4.82
CA GLY A 326 -15.98 -0.41 -5.88
C GLY A 326 -15.75 -1.38 -7.05
N GLU A 327 -16.13 -2.66 -6.87
CA GLU A 327 -16.58 -3.55 -7.95
C GLU A 327 -17.08 -4.88 -7.36
N THR A 328 -18.39 -5.03 -7.20
CA THR A 328 -19.01 -6.31 -6.80
C THR A 328 -19.21 -7.22 -8.01
N ALA A 329 -18.80 -8.49 -7.90
CA ALA A 329 -19.32 -9.55 -8.76
C ALA A 329 -20.72 -9.94 -8.29
N VAL A 330 -21.75 -9.61 -9.08
CA VAL A 330 -23.05 -10.28 -9.00
C VAL A 330 -22.79 -11.75 -9.34
N LEU A 331 -23.18 -12.66 -8.44
CA LEU A 331 -23.34 -14.07 -8.77
C LEU A 331 -24.51 -14.17 -9.74
N GLY A 332 -24.22 -14.52 -11.00
CA GLY A 332 -25.23 -15.05 -11.90
C GLY A 332 -25.72 -16.38 -11.34
N MET A 333 -26.82 -16.36 -10.60
CA MET A 333 -27.71 -17.50 -10.58
C MET A 333 -28.45 -17.47 -11.91
N SER A 334 -28.25 -18.49 -12.74
CA SER A 334 -29.03 -18.73 -13.93
C SER A 334 -30.51 -18.86 -13.55
N VAL A 335 -31.27 -17.79 -13.73
CA VAL A 335 -32.69 -17.86 -14.01
C VAL A 335 -32.84 -17.21 -15.36
N GLY A 336 -32.98 -18.04 -16.39
CA GLY A 336 -33.30 -17.57 -17.73
C GLY A 336 -34.56 -16.74 -17.68
N ASN A 337 -34.50 -15.59 -18.32
CA ASN A 337 -35.58 -14.92 -19.00
C ASN A 337 -34.91 -13.79 -19.79
N ASP A 338 -34.59 -14.11 -21.04
CA ASP A 338 -34.26 -13.12 -22.06
C ASP A 338 -35.56 -12.37 -22.38
N GLU A 339 -35.60 -11.07 -22.12
CA GLU A 339 -36.45 -10.13 -22.84
C GLU A 339 -35.67 -8.83 -23.00
N ASP A 340 -35.33 -8.49 -24.24
CA ASP A 340 -35.11 -7.12 -24.75
C ASP A 340 -34.92 -7.21 -26.29
N PRO A 341 -35.16 -6.14 -27.09
CA PRO A 341 -36.46 -5.89 -27.71
C PRO A 341 -36.46 -5.86 -29.27
N ALA A 342 -37.65 -6.07 -29.83
CA ALA A 342 -38.23 -5.47 -31.05
C ALA A 342 -37.60 -5.66 -32.46
N LEU A 343 -38.49 -6.13 -33.38
CA LEU A 343 -38.49 -6.06 -34.87
C LEU A 343 -37.49 -7.04 -35.54
N THR A 344 -37.83 -7.97 -36.45
CA THR A 344 -38.78 -7.96 -37.59
C THR A 344 -39.18 -9.39 -38.07
N ASP A 345 -40.42 -9.53 -38.57
CA ASP A 345 -40.94 -10.35 -39.70
C ASP A 345 -40.61 -11.85 -39.94
N ASN A 346 -41.72 -12.59 -40.06
CA ASN A 346 -42.06 -13.73 -40.95
C ASN A 346 -41.94 -15.18 -40.46
N ASP A 347 -43.16 -15.73 -40.29
CA ASP A 347 -43.72 -17.00 -40.79
C ASP A 347 -43.21 -18.38 -40.34
N ASP A 348 -44.23 -19.17 -39.94
CA ASP A 348 -44.40 -20.64 -39.95
C ASP A 348 -43.36 -21.52 -39.24
N ASP A 349 -43.79 -22.23 -38.18
CA ASP A 349 -44.34 -23.58 -38.34
C ASP A 349 -44.90 -24.12 -37.01
N THR A 350 -45.96 -24.91 -37.15
CA THR A 350 -46.80 -25.50 -36.12
C THR A 350 -46.26 -26.83 -35.59
N GLY A 351 -46.40 -27.05 -34.27
CA GLY A 351 -46.62 -28.38 -33.70
C GLY A 351 -45.71 -28.75 -32.53
N GLU A 352 -46.24 -28.67 -31.30
CA GLU A 352 -46.09 -29.67 -30.22
C GLU A 352 -46.72 -29.13 -28.91
N GLU A 353 -48.06 -29.13 -28.83
CA GLU A 353 -48.81 -28.85 -27.59
C GLU A 353 -49.71 -30.03 -27.19
N GLU A 354 -49.17 -31.08 -26.57
CA GLU A 354 -50.01 -32.03 -25.79
C GLU A 354 -49.36 -32.56 -24.48
N GLY A 355 -48.19 -32.05 -24.06
CA GLY A 355 -47.51 -32.51 -22.83
C GLY A 355 -47.67 -31.63 -21.58
N VAL A 356 -48.18 -30.41 -21.72
CA VAL A 356 -48.05 -29.34 -20.69
C VAL A 356 -49.30 -29.19 -19.79
N GLN A 357 -50.43 -29.82 -20.16
CA GLN A 357 -51.70 -29.63 -19.47
C GLN A 357 -51.94 -30.55 -18.25
N GLU A 358 -51.14 -31.62 -18.09
CA GLU A 358 -51.25 -32.55 -16.96
C GLU A 358 -50.43 -32.07 -15.73
N ALA A 359 -49.26 -31.46 -15.97
CA ALA A 359 -48.33 -31.01 -14.93
C ALA A 359 -48.82 -29.77 -14.16
N THR A 360 -49.63 -28.92 -14.81
CA THR A 360 -50.23 -27.71 -14.23
C THR A 360 -51.39 -28.03 -13.28
N LYS A 361 -52.09 -29.15 -13.45
CA LYS A 361 -53.16 -29.59 -12.53
C LYS A 361 -52.62 -30.20 -11.23
N GLN A 362 -51.48 -30.90 -11.28
CA GLN A 362 -50.87 -31.48 -10.07
C GLN A 362 -50.20 -30.42 -9.18
N THR A 363 -49.64 -29.36 -9.74
CA THR A 363 -49.06 -28.24 -8.98
C THR A 363 -50.12 -27.40 -8.27
N LEU A 364 -51.33 -27.28 -8.86
CA LEU A 364 -52.44 -26.51 -8.28
C LEU A 364 -53.10 -27.19 -7.07
N ALA A 365 -53.07 -28.53 -7.01
CA ALA A 365 -53.59 -29.31 -5.88
C ALA A 365 -52.69 -29.25 -4.63
N ILE A 366 -51.38 -29.06 -4.81
CA ILE A 366 -50.41 -28.98 -3.70
C ILE A 366 -50.52 -27.62 -2.98
N LEU A 367 -50.82 -26.55 -3.71
CA LEU A 367 -50.97 -25.19 -3.19
C LEU A 367 -52.23 -24.97 -2.32
N GLN A 368 -53.20 -25.88 -2.33
CA GLN A 368 -54.45 -25.75 -1.54
C GLN A 368 -54.36 -26.29 -0.10
N SER A 369 -53.19 -26.77 0.35
CA SER A 369 -53.02 -27.35 1.69
C SER A 369 -52.44 -26.38 2.76
N GLY A 370 -52.10 -25.14 2.39
CA GLY A 370 -51.63 -24.11 3.32
C GLY A 370 -52.71 -23.09 3.65
N ARG A 371 -52.91 -22.81 4.95
CA ARG A 371 -53.83 -21.77 5.45
C ARG A 371 -53.49 -20.40 4.81
N LEU A 372 -54.45 -19.72 4.15
CA LEU A 372 -54.26 -18.36 3.64
C LEU A 372 -53.97 -17.39 4.80
N LEU A 373 -52.81 -16.74 4.76
CA LEU A 373 -52.49 -15.58 5.60
C LEU A 373 -53.41 -14.42 5.22
N THR A 374 -53.96 -13.73 6.22
CA THR A 374 -54.83 -12.56 6.01
C THR A 374 -54.01 -11.34 5.59
N ASP A 375 -54.56 -10.40 4.81
CA ASP A 375 -53.84 -9.21 4.31
C ASP A 375 -53.19 -8.40 5.45
N ASN A 376 -53.80 -8.38 6.63
CA ASN A 376 -53.26 -7.74 7.84
C ASN A 376 -52.01 -8.44 8.39
N GLU A 377 -51.92 -9.76 8.29
CA GLU A 377 -50.74 -10.54 8.71
C GLU A 377 -49.58 -10.35 7.73
N VAL A 378 -49.87 -10.24 6.44
CA VAL A 378 -48.87 -9.95 5.39
C VAL A 378 -48.33 -8.53 5.55
N MET A 379 -49.20 -7.53 5.77
CA MET A 379 -48.78 -6.15 6.05
C MET A 379 -47.94 -6.05 7.33
N GLY A 380 -48.34 -6.73 8.41
CA GLY A 380 -47.57 -6.75 9.66
C GLY A 380 -46.18 -7.36 9.48
N PHE A 381 -46.07 -8.45 8.72
CA PHE A 381 -44.78 -9.07 8.40
C PHE A 381 -43.89 -8.17 7.54
N MET A 382 -44.45 -7.46 6.54
CA MET A 382 -43.70 -6.52 5.72
C MET A 382 -43.17 -5.33 6.53
N TRP A 383 -44.00 -4.70 7.36
CA TRP A 383 -43.56 -3.59 8.23
C TRP A 383 -42.51 -4.03 9.24
N PHE A 384 -42.66 -5.23 9.83
CA PHE A 384 -41.66 -5.80 10.72
C PHE A 384 -40.35 -6.06 9.98
N SER A 385 -40.40 -6.65 8.79
CA SER A 385 -39.22 -6.90 7.95
C SER A 385 -38.49 -5.61 7.60
N PHE A 386 -39.18 -4.58 7.10
CA PHE A 386 -38.56 -3.31 6.75
C PHE A 386 -37.99 -2.57 7.96
N THR A 387 -38.68 -2.58 9.10
CA THR A 387 -38.18 -1.95 10.33
C THR A 387 -36.97 -2.71 10.88
N ALA A 388 -36.97 -4.04 10.83
CA ALA A 388 -35.84 -4.86 11.24
C ALA A 388 -34.62 -4.64 10.34
N VAL A 389 -34.82 -4.60 9.02
CA VAL A 389 -33.75 -4.28 8.06
C VAL A 389 -33.22 -2.87 8.30
N GLY A 390 -34.09 -1.88 8.49
CA GLY A 390 -33.71 -0.50 8.81
C GLY A 390 -32.93 -0.37 10.13
N ALA A 391 -33.27 -1.17 11.15
CA ALA A 391 -32.54 -1.21 12.41
C ALA A 391 -31.15 -1.82 12.25
N VAL A 392 -31.05 -2.93 11.49
CA VAL A 392 -29.77 -3.59 11.21
C VAL A 392 -28.85 -2.67 10.41
N THR A 393 -29.36 -2.01 9.36
CA THR A 393 -28.56 -1.05 8.57
C THR A 393 -28.10 0.14 9.42
N THR A 394 -28.98 0.69 10.26
CA THR A 394 -28.63 1.77 11.21
C THR A 394 -27.48 1.36 12.12
N CYS A 395 -27.56 0.18 12.73
CA CYS A 395 -26.52 -0.36 13.62
C CYS A 395 -25.18 -0.54 12.87
N ILE A 396 -25.20 -1.08 11.65
CA ILE A 396 -24.00 -1.27 10.84
C ILE A 396 -23.32 0.08 10.53
N ILE A 397 -24.09 1.10 10.12
CA ILE A 397 -23.55 2.42 9.79
C ILE A 397 -22.99 3.10 11.04
N ILE A 398 -23.69 3.02 12.18
CA ILE A 398 -23.21 3.60 13.46
C ILE A 398 -21.89 2.95 13.90
N VAL A 399 -21.78 1.62 13.82
CA VAL A 399 -20.55 0.89 14.16
C VAL A 399 -19.41 1.26 13.21
N SER A 400 -19.70 1.36 11.91
CA SER A 400 -18.70 1.78 10.90
C SER A 400 -18.19 3.20 11.14
N LEU A 401 -19.09 4.16 11.46
CA LEU A 401 -18.69 5.53 11.80
C LEU A 401 -17.91 5.59 13.12
N TRP A 402 -18.29 4.78 14.11
CA TRP A 402 -17.53 4.65 15.35
C TRP A 402 -16.11 4.13 15.09
N GLU A 403 -15.96 3.10 14.26
CA GLU A 403 -14.67 2.56 13.88
C GLU A 403 -13.82 3.59 13.12
N LYS A 404 -14.42 4.34 12.18
CA LYS A 404 -13.75 5.44 11.48
C LYS A 404 -13.28 6.54 12.43
N PHE A 405 -14.09 6.90 13.43
CA PHE A 405 -13.72 7.87 14.47
C PHE A 405 -12.56 7.38 15.34
N GLN A 406 -12.48 6.08 15.62
CA GLN A 406 -11.37 5.51 16.38
C GLN A 406 -10.07 5.38 15.57
N THR A 407 -10.19 5.09 14.27
CA THR A 407 -9.03 4.77 13.41
C THR A 407 -8.44 6.00 12.70
N ASN A 408 -9.28 6.89 12.15
CA ASN A 408 -8.86 8.02 11.32
C ASN A 408 -9.66 9.32 11.61
N PRO A 409 -9.48 9.96 12.79
CA PRO A 409 -10.25 11.15 13.17
C PRO A 409 -9.71 12.47 12.60
N THR A 410 -8.52 12.48 11.99
CA THR A 410 -7.85 13.71 11.53
C THR A 410 -7.55 13.69 10.03
N ILE A 411 -7.60 14.85 9.39
CA ILE A 411 -7.18 15.08 8.00
C ILE A 411 -5.97 16.01 7.96
N THR A 412 -5.06 15.77 7.02
CA THR A 412 -3.90 16.65 6.77
C THR A 412 -4.13 17.44 5.49
N GLY A 413 -4.12 18.76 5.60
CA GLY A 413 -4.18 19.71 4.49
C GLY A 413 -2.87 20.49 4.33
N LEU A 414 -2.81 21.30 3.28
CA LEU A 414 -1.73 22.26 3.06
C LEU A 414 -2.17 23.62 3.59
N ASP A 415 -1.29 24.27 4.33
CA ASP A 415 -1.42 25.65 4.77
C ASP A 415 -0.35 26.49 4.07
N THR A 416 -0.79 27.49 3.32
CA THR A 416 0.06 28.32 2.46
C THR A 416 0.12 29.78 2.93
N ASP A 417 -0.36 30.08 4.14
CA ASP A 417 -0.42 31.45 4.68
C ASP A 417 0.92 31.94 5.25
N PHE A 418 1.96 31.91 4.42
CA PHE A 418 3.36 31.99 4.85
C PHE A 418 3.81 33.33 5.44
N HIS A 419 2.99 34.36 5.37
CA HIS A 419 3.26 35.65 6.00
C HIS A 419 2.90 35.69 7.49
N ASN A 420 2.10 34.73 7.98
CA ASN A 420 1.57 34.73 9.34
C ASN A 420 2.41 33.93 10.35
N TRP A 421 3.56 33.40 9.93
CA TRP A 421 4.43 32.64 10.81
C TRP A 421 5.90 33.01 10.68
N ASP A 422 6.62 32.89 11.78
CA ASP A 422 8.07 32.96 11.77
C ASP A 422 8.68 31.61 11.32
N VAL A 423 9.80 31.70 10.61
CA VAL A 423 10.54 30.53 10.10
C VAL A 423 11.83 30.38 10.91
N PRO A 424 11.90 29.40 11.82
CA PRO A 424 13.13 29.13 12.56
C PRO A 424 14.17 28.50 11.65
N PHE A 425 15.41 28.98 11.75
CA PHE A 425 16.54 28.32 11.12
C PHE A 425 16.87 27.03 11.89
N PRO A 426 17.24 25.92 11.22
CA PRO A 426 17.57 24.70 11.95
C PRO A 426 18.75 24.88 12.90
N ALA A 427 18.82 23.98 13.89
CA ALA A 427 20.09 23.71 14.55
C ALA A 427 21.02 22.97 13.59
N VAL A 428 22.25 23.46 13.45
CA VAL A 428 23.31 22.83 12.66
C VAL A 428 24.37 22.32 13.64
N THR A 429 24.40 21.01 13.85
CA THR A 429 25.37 20.36 14.75
C THR A 429 26.53 19.77 13.93
N LEU A 430 27.74 20.19 14.27
CA LEU A 430 29.01 19.84 13.64
C LEU A 430 29.81 18.94 14.57
N CYS A 431 29.98 17.67 14.18
CA CYS A 431 30.70 16.66 14.94
C CYS A 431 31.99 16.28 14.22
N ASP A 432 33.15 16.70 14.73
CA ASP A 432 34.46 16.27 14.21
C ASP A 432 34.72 14.82 14.62
N LEU A 433 35.21 13.98 13.70
CA LEU A 433 35.59 12.60 14.01
C LEU A 433 36.74 12.50 15.04
N ASN A 434 37.57 13.55 15.17
CA ASN A 434 38.62 13.59 16.18
C ASN A 434 38.59 14.93 16.93
N PRO A 435 37.66 15.14 17.88
CA PRO A 435 37.49 16.45 18.52
C PRO A 435 38.64 16.84 19.46
N VAL A 436 39.65 15.98 19.65
CA VAL A 436 40.74 16.18 20.61
C VAL A 436 41.90 16.96 20.00
N ASP A 437 42.45 17.90 20.78
CA ASP A 437 43.68 18.59 20.45
C ASP A 437 44.89 17.84 21.04
N ASP A 438 45.87 17.52 20.20
CA ASP A 438 47.04 16.72 20.61
C ASP A 438 47.96 17.45 21.60
N GLU A 439 48.02 18.79 21.57
CA GLU A 439 48.83 19.57 22.51
C GLU A 439 48.17 19.58 23.90
N LEU A 440 46.87 19.89 23.95
CA LEU A 440 46.08 19.87 25.19
C LEU A 440 46.02 18.46 25.79
N LEU A 441 45.92 17.43 24.94
CA LEU A 441 45.96 16.04 25.37
C LEU A 441 47.28 15.70 26.06
N GLN A 442 48.41 16.11 25.49
CA GLN A 442 49.73 15.85 26.08
C GLN A 442 49.91 16.61 27.40
N GLU A 443 49.48 17.87 27.46
CA GLU A 443 49.50 18.67 28.69
C GLU A 443 48.66 18.01 29.79
N TYR A 444 47.44 17.57 29.45
CA TYR A 444 46.54 16.90 30.38
C TYR A 444 47.11 15.56 30.87
N ILE A 445 47.74 14.78 30.00
CA ILE A 445 48.39 13.51 30.37
C ILE A 445 49.57 13.76 31.32
N LEU A 446 50.41 14.77 31.04
CA LEU A 446 51.54 15.14 31.89
C LEU A 446 51.07 15.62 33.27
N ASN A 447 49.98 16.38 33.33
CA ASN A 447 49.40 16.87 34.59
C ASN A 447 48.87 15.74 35.48
N ILE A 448 48.36 14.66 34.90
CA ILE A 448 47.72 13.56 35.64
C ILE A 448 48.70 12.42 35.95
N TRP A 449 49.45 11.94 34.95
CA TRP A 449 50.31 10.76 35.07
C TRP A 449 51.81 11.11 35.15
N GLY A 450 52.19 12.38 35.04
CA GLY A 450 53.58 12.82 35.12
C GLY A 450 54.40 12.38 33.90
N THR A 451 55.70 12.15 34.12
CA THR A 451 56.67 11.90 33.04
C THR A 451 56.60 10.52 32.42
N ASP A 452 55.99 9.54 33.08
CA ASP A 452 55.86 8.15 32.60
C ASP A 452 54.37 7.76 32.44
N PRO A 453 53.68 8.28 31.39
CA PRO A 453 52.28 8.00 31.20
C PRO A 453 52.01 6.57 30.68
N PRO A 454 50.85 5.96 31.03
CA PRO A 454 50.44 4.68 30.49
C PRO A 454 50.29 4.70 28.96
N LYS A 455 50.68 3.61 28.29
CA LYS A 455 50.67 3.52 26.81
C LYS A 455 49.28 3.77 26.20
N ASN A 456 48.21 3.41 26.91
CA ASN A 456 46.84 3.52 26.43
C ASN A 456 46.13 4.82 26.84
N ALA A 457 46.76 5.71 27.63
CA ALA A 457 46.10 6.89 28.20
C ALA A 457 45.55 7.82 27.12
N ALA A 458 46.36 8.13 26.11
CA ALA A 458 45.95 8.96 24.97
C ALA A 458 44.77 8.35 24.19
N ASN A 459 44.79 7.04 23.96
CA ASN A 459 43.73 6.36 23.21
C ASN A 459 42.41 6.29 23.99
N MET A 460 42.49 6.12 25.31
CA MET A 460 41.32 6.16 26.19
C MET A 460 40.68 7.56 26.19
N LEU A 461 41.49 8.61 26.33
CA LEU A 461 41.00 9.99 26.34
C LEU A 461 40.35 10.39 25.01
N ARG A 462 40.94 10.01 23.88
CA ARG A 462 40.31 10.19 22.55
C ARG A 462 38.99 9.45 22.44
N TRP A 463 38.91 8.22 22.95
CA TRP A 463 37.66 7.45 22.99
C TRP A 463 36.58 8.09 23.86
N LEU A 464 36.94 8.70 25.01
CA LEU A 464 35.97 9.42 25.84
C LEU A 464 35.38 10.65 25.14
N ALA A 465 36.14 11.29 24.25
CA ALA A 465 35.66 12.43 23.48
C ALA A 465 34.72 12.02 22.32
N THR A 466 34.90 10.82 21.75
CA THR A 466 34.06 10.24 20.69
C THR A 466 33.08 9.19 21.22
N LEU A 467 32.67 9.32 22.50
CA LEU A 467 31.87 8.30 23.17
C LEU A 467 30.45 8.21 22.60
N SER A 468 30.16 7.08 21.97
CA SER A 468 28.84 6.64 21.54
C SER A 468 28.47 5.27 22.13
N TYR A 469 27.20 4.87 22.08
CA TYR A 469 26.77 3.54 22.54
C TYR A 469 27.49 2.38 21.82
N THR A 470 27.80 2.53 20.53
CA THR A 470 28.57 1.54 19.76
C THR A 470 30.02 1.50 20.23
N SER A 471 30.67 2.67 20.37
CA SER A 471 32.05 2.74 20.88
C SER A 471 32.19 2.17 22.29
N ILE A 472 31.17 2.31 23.15
CA ILE A 472 31.15 1.75 24.51
C ILE A 472 31.17 0.22 24.44
N ALA A 473 30.35 -0.38 23.59
CA ALA A 473 30.32 -1.83 23.44
C ALA A 473 31.67 -2.40 22.95
N GLU A 474 32.34 -1.69 22.06
CA GLU A 474 33.59 -2.16 21.43
C GLU A 474 34.83 -1.93 22.28
N HIS A 475 34.94 -0.78 22.96
CA HIS A 475 36.19 -0.34 23.57
C HIS A 475 36.20 -0.34 25.10
N ALA A 476 35.04 -0.33 25.78
CA ALA A 476 35.02 -0.20 27.23
C ALA A 476 35.81 -1.29 27.95
N ALA A 477 35.70 -2.56 27.52
CA ALA A 477 36.43 -3.67 28.14
C ALA A 477 37.97 -3.49 28.08
N LYS A 478 38.48 -2.88 27.00
CA LYS A 478 39.92 -2.68 26.79
C LYS A 478 40.53 -1.72 27.81
N TYR A 479 39.81 -0.64 28.14
CA TYR A 479 40.34 0.42 29.01
C TYR A 479 39.97 0.23 30.48
N VAL A 480 38.88 -0.48 30.77
CA VAL A 480 38.44 -0.75 32.15
C VAL A 480 39.29 -1.81 32.84
N ASP A 481 39.88 -2.75 32.10
CA ASP A 481 40.72 -3.82 32.68
C ASP A 481 42.21 -3.43 32.80
N ASP A 482 42.60 -2.25 32.31
CA ASP A 482 43.99 -1.80 32.29
C ASP A 482 44.41 -1.19 33.65
N ARG A 483 45.19 -1.97 34.41
CA ARG A 483 45.68 -1.58 35.74
C ARG A 483 46.65 -0.40 35.72
N GLU A 484 47.33 -0.14 34.61
CA GLU A 484 48.24 1.01 34.49
C GLU A 484 47.46 2.33 34.40
N LEU A 485 46.24 2.30 33.84
CA LEU A 485 45.41 3.49 33.71
C LEU A 485 44.70 3.88 35.01
N ILE A 486 44.29 2.90 35.81
CA ILE A 486 43.50 3.10 37.05
C ILE A 486 44.35 3.67 38.20
N GLY A 487 45.67 3.47 38.15
CA GLY A 487 46.58 3.79 39.25
C GLY A 487 46.54 2.73 40.36
N SER A 488 47.66 2.51 41.02
CA SER A 488 47.88 1.41 41.98
C SER A 488 47.48 1.72 43.43
N SER A 489 46.69 2.77 43.71
CA SER A 489 46.27 3.11 45.09
C SER A 489 44.77 3.34 45.22
N GLU A 490 44.16 2.68 46.20
CA GLU A 490 42.74 2.80 46.60
C GLU A 490 42.33 4.21 47.11
N SER A 491 43.21 5.22 47.07
CA SER A 491 43.01 6.53 47.70
C SER A 491 43.08 7.75 46.77
N ALA A 492 43.27 7.59 45.46
CA ALA A 492 43.22 8.70 44.51
C ALA A 492 42.45 8.29 43.25
N SER A 493 41.14 8.55 43.20
CA SER A 493 40.40 8.48 41.95
C SER A 493 40.91 9.59 41.04
N LEU A 494 41.66 9.22 39.99
CA LEU A 494 42.13 10.16 38.97
C LEU A 494 40.92 10.84 38.31
N GLU A 495 40.97 12.15 38.12
CA GLU A 495 39.88 12.96 37.54
C GLU A 495 39.20 12.35 36.29
N PRO A 496 39.91 11.83 35.27
CA PRO A 496 39.28 11.25 34.08
C PRO A 496 38.48 9.98 34.37
N PHE A 497 38.80 9.27 35.45
CA PHE A 497 38.04 8.10 35.88
C PHE A 497 36.79 8.49 36.68
N SER A 498 36.86 9.56 37.47
CA SER A 498 35.75 10.04 38.30
C SER A 498 34.76 10.93 37.55
N ASN A 499 35.26 11.84 36.70
CA ASN A 499 34.46 12.77 35.92
C ASN A 499 34.96 12.82 34.45
N PRO A 500 34.53 11.86 33.62
CA PRO A 500 34.98 11.81 32.22
C PRO A 500 34.53 13.02 31.41
N LYS A 501 33.46 13.73 31.79
CA LYS A 501 32.98 14.91 31.07
C LYS A 501 33.98 16.07 31.16
N ASP A 502 34.46 16.37 32.36
CA ASP A 502 35.44 17.45 32.59
C ASP A 502 36.77 17.13 31.91
N ALA A 503 37.18 15.85 31.93
CA ALA A 503 38.35 15.39 31.21
C ALA A 503 38.24 15.62 29.70
N VAL A 504 37.06 15.37 29.11
CA VAL A 504 36.82 15.67 27.68
C VAL A 504 36.91 17.15 27.42
N PHE A 505 36.31 18.02 28.24
CA PHE A 505 36.45 19.47 28.05
C PHE A 505 37.92 19.91 28.04
N ASN A 506 38.76 19.41 28.94
CA ASN A 506 40.16 19.86 29.00
C ASN A 506 41.03 19.45 27.81
N ILE A 507 40.63 18.44 27.03
CA ILE A 507 41.41 17.90 25.91
C ILE A 507 40.83 18.26 24.53
N VAL A 508 39.55 18.63 24.45
CA VAL A 508 38.92 18.95 23.17
C VAL A 508 39.44 20.27 22.61
N ARG A 509 39.49 20.34 21.28
CA ARG A 509 39.86 21.55 20.58
C ARG A 509 38.83 22.64 20.83
N ARG A 510 39.31 23.84 21.16
CA ARG A 510 38.46 25.00 21.41
C ARG A 510 37.89 25.56 20.11
N CYS A 511 36.73 26.19 20.20
CA CYS A 511 36.02 26.73 19.04
C CYS A 511 36.88 27.71 18.21
N ASP A 512 37.62 28.61 18.87
CA ASP A 512 38.50 29.63 18.28
C ASP A 512 39.63 29.03 17.44
N SER A 513 40.06 27.82 17.78
CA SER A 513 41.09 27.08 17.05
C SER A 513 40.54 26.15 15.97
N LEU A 514 39.22 25.91 15.95
CA LEU A 514 38.58 25.01 15.01
C LEU A 514 37.86 25.75 13.88
N PHE A 515 37.17 26.86 14.22
CA PHE A 515 36.33 27.63 13.31
C PHE A 515 36.74 29.10 13.25
N TYR A 516 36.61 29.70 12.08
CA TYR A 516 36.85 31.12 11.83
C TYR A 516 35.93 31.64 10.73
N ASP A 517 35.85 32.97 10.57
CA ASP A 517 35.05 33.66 9.54
C ASP A 517 33.65 33.05 9.34
N CYS A 518 32.84 33.04 10.42
CA CYS A 518 31.46 32.59 10.33
C CYS A 518 30.57 33.71 9.81
N GLU A 519 29.58 33.35 8.98
CA GLU A 519 28.56 34.28 8.49
C GLU A 519 27.16 33.74 8.85
N TRP A 520 26.34 34.63 9.41
CA TRP A 520 24.93 34.39 9.67
C TRP A 520 24.11 35.44 8.93
N LYS A 521 23.20 35.02 8.05
CA LYS A 521 22.41 35.95 7.18
C LYS A 521 23.26 36.86 6.29
N ALA A 522 24.48 36.43 5.94
CA ALA A 522 25.52 37.20 5.26
C ALA A 522 26.19 38.31 6.09
N ASP A 523 25.89 38.40 7.38
CA ASP A 523 26.62 39.23 8.32
C ASP A 523 27.72 38.40 8.99
N SER A 524 28.94 38.95 9.03
CA SER A 524 30.08 38.29 9.66
C SER A 524 30.01 38.45 11.17
N GLU A 525 30.03 37.33 11.87
CA GLU A 525 29.89 37.23 13.32
C GLU A 525 31.01 36.36 13.89
N GLU A 526 31.32 36.52 15.18
CA GLU A 526 32.31 35.66 15.83
C GLU A 526 31.79 34.22 15.93
N CYS A 527 32.55 33.26 15.39
CA CYS A 527 32.12 31.86 15.32
C CYS A 527 31.71 31.27 16.67
N CYS A 528 32.38 31.68 17.76
CA CYS A 528 32.17 31.09 19.08
C CYS A 528 31.00 31.70 19.86
N ASP A 529 30.41 32.78 19.33
CA ASP A 529 29.13 33.29 19.78
C ASP A 529 27.97 32.50 19.14
N LEU A 530 28.18 31.98 17.93
CA LEU A 530 27.20 31.18 17.18
C LEU A 530 27.28 29.67 17.50
N LEU A 531 28.49 29.11 17.51
CA LEU A 531 28.76 27.68 17.67
C LEU A 531 29.09 27.35 19.13
N VAL A 532 28.15 26.68 19.78
CA VAL A 532 28.25 26.36 21.21
C VAL A 532 28.48 24.86 21.42
N PRO A 533 29.26 24.45 22.44
CA PRO A 533 29.57 23.04 22.66
C PRO A 533 28.32 22.24 23.07
N VAL A 534 28.16 21.07 22.47
CA VAL A 534 27.08 20.12 22.75
C VAL A 534 27.62 18.70 22.82
N PHE A 535 27.27 17.97 23.87
CA PHE A 535 27.55 16.53 23.95
C PHE A 535 26.39 15.75 23.38
N THR A 536 26.60 14.95 22.34
CA THR A 536 25.56 14.15 21.68
C THR A 536 25.75 12.65 21.93
N GLU A 537 24.76 11.83 21.57
CA GLU A 537 24.92 10.35 21.61
C GLU A 537 25.98 9.84 20.60
N MET A 538 26.52 10.73 19.76
CA MET A 538 27.58 10.47 18.78
C MET A 538 28.96 11.00 19.20
N GLY A 539 29.06 11.72 20.33
CA GLY A 539 30.31 12.30 20.83
C GLY A 539 30.23 13.82 21.08
N PHE A 540 31.38 14.44 21.29
CA PHE A 540 31.52 15.89 21.48
C PHE A 540 31.41 16.65 20.14
N CYS A 541 30.55 17.66 20.09
CA CYS A 541 30.25 18.43 18.89
C CYS A 541 30.05 19.92 19.21
N TYR A 542 29.95 20.75 18.17
CA TYR A 542 29.53 22.15 18.27
C TYR A 542 28.20 22.32 17.53
N ALA A 543 27.27 23.11 18.07
CA ALA A 543 25.98 23.34 17.42
C ALA A 543 25.65 24.82 17.32
N PHE A 544 25.13 25.21 16.15
CA PHE A 544 24.46 26.48 15.94
C PHE A 544 22.97 26.33 16.28
N ASN A 545 22.36 27.37 16.86
CA ASN A 545 20.92 27.47 17.14
C ASN A 545 20.31 26.24 17.88
N SER A 546 21.03 25.66 18.84
CA SER A 546 20.56 24.46 19.58
C SER A 546 20.22 24.78 21.03
N ARG A 547 19.01 24.38 21.45
CA ARG A 547 18.56 24.50 22.85
C ARG A 547 19.32 23.56 23.81
N HIS A 548 19.89 22.47 23.29
CA HIS A 548 20.58 21.44 24.09
C HIS A 548 22.08 21.72 24.26
N ALA A 549 22.52 22.95 23.96
CA ALA A 549 23.88 23.40 24.25
C ALA A 549 24.22 23.27 25.74
N GLU A 550 25.49 23.01 26.04
CA GLU A 550 25.97 22.96 27.41
C GLU A 550 25.87 24.36 28.04
N LYS A 551 25.32 24.45 29.26
CA LYS A 551 25.11 25.76 29.90
C LYS A 551 26.39 26.40 30.44
N THR A 552 27.35 25.54 30.82
CA THR A 552 28.59 25.92 31.48
C THR A 552 29.73 25.09 30.94
N TRP A 553 30.81 25.73 30.53
CA TRP A 553 32.04 25.06 30.10
C TRP A 553 33.30 25.88 30.46
N PRO A 554 34.50 25.27 30.52
CA PRO A 554 35.65 25.89 31.20
C PRO A 554 36.19 27.20 30.59
N TRP A 555 36.01 27.41 29.29
CA TRP A 555 36.47 28.60 28.55
C TRP A 555 35.32 29.54 28.16
N GLN A 556 34.21 29.51 28.89
CA GLN A 556 33.09 30.41 28.65
C GLN A 556 33.46 31.84 29.09
N THR A 557 33.48 32.78 28.14
CA THR A 557 33.86 34.18 28.38
C THR A 557 32.70 35.02 28.93
N GLU A 558 31.47 34.74 28.49
CA GLU A 558 30.23 35.40 28.95
C GLU A 558 29.18 34.39 29.41
N SER A 559 28.44 34.75 30.47
CA SER A 559 27.33 33.95 30.96
C SER A 559 26.21 33.94 29.91
N GLN A 560 25.88 32.76 29.38
CA GLN A 560 24.75 32.64 28.47
C GLN A 560 23.45 33.07 29.15
N PRO A 561 22.52 33.71 28.42
CA PRO A 561 21.20 34.01 28.95
C PRO A 561 20.53 32.73 29.45
N GLU A 562 19.84 32.80 30.59
CA GLU A 562 19.15 31.63 31.18
C GLU A 562 18.09 31.04 30.24
N GLN A 563 17.62 31.83 29.28
CA GLN A 563 16.59 31.47 28.31
C GLN A 563 17.19 31.40 26.90
N PHE A 564 17.05 30.24 26.27
CA PHE A 564 17.39 30.01 24.87
C PHE A 564 16.55 30.90 23.96
N GLN A 565 17.21 31.65 23.08
CA GLN A 565 16.57 32.43 22.02
C GLN A 565 16.83 31.73 20.68
N GLU A 566 15.75 31.33 20.03
CA GLU A 566 15.81 30.67 18.72
C GLU A 566 16.11 31.69 17.62
N ALA A 567 16.95 31.30 16.66
CA ALA A 567 17.28 32.11 15.49
C ALA A 567 16.23 31.93 14.39
N PHE A 568 15.65 33.05 13.93
CA PHE A 568 14.65 33.09 12.87
C PHE A 568 15.19 33.77 11.62
N ILE A 569 14.69 33.35 10.45
CA ILE A 569 14.93 34.00 9.16
C ILE A 569 13.68 34.75 8.68
N HIS A 570 13.90 35.78 7.86
CA HIS A 570 12.86 36.58 7.23
C HIS A 570 13.08 36.67 5.72
N GLU A 571 12.00 36.85 4.97
CA GLU A 571 12.05 36.95 3.49
C GLU A 571 12.98 38.10 3.02
N THR A 572 13.11 39.16 3.83
CA THR A 572 13.95 40.33 3.55
C THR A 572 15.43 40.15 3.89
N ASP A 573 15.82 39.05 4.53
CA ASP A 573 17.22 38.79 4.88
C ASP A 573 18.07 38.63 3.60
N ALA A 574 19.32 39.11 3.63
CA ALA A 574 20.20 39.09 2.46
C ALA A 574 20.52 37.66 1.99
N LYS A 575 20.63 36.73 2.94
CA LYS A 575 20.75 35.28 2.72
C LYS A 575 20.03 34.50 3.83
N TRP A 576 19.53 33.31 3.49
CA TRP A 576 19.03 32.33 4.45
C TRP A 576 20.04 31.21 4.63
N SER A 577 21.26 31.58 5.01
CA SER A 577 22.36 30.63 5.16
C SER A 577 23.19 30.90 6.41
N PHE A 578 23.81 29.82 6.87
CA PHE A 578 24.84 29.80 7.89
C PHE A 578 26.11 29.22 7.28
N LEU A 579 27.19 29.99 7.31
CA LEU A 579 28.49 29.62 6.77
C LEU A 579 29.52 29.57 7.90
N PHE A 580 30.39 28.57 7.86
CA PHE A 580 31.55 28.50 8.74
C PHE A 580 32.79 28.06 7.95
N ASN A 581 33.97 28.55 8.36
CA ASN A 581 35.25 28.04 7.87
C ASN A 581 35.92 27.22 8.96
N SER A 582 36.68 26.19 8.56
CA SER A 582 37.45 25.37 9.49
C SER A 582 38.95 25.46 9.22
N TYR A 583 39.75 25.67 10.27
CA TYR A 583 41.22 25.60 10.19
C TYR A 583 41.71 24.18 9.92
N ARG A 584 40.87 23.19 10.24
CA ARG A 584 41.20 21.79 10.13
C ARG A 584 41.05 21.32 8.69
N ASN A 585 41.97 20.45 8.23
CA ASN A 585 41.94 19.85 6.88
C ASN A 585 42.14 18.33 6.84
N ASP A 586 42.46 17.70 7.97
CA ASP A 586 42.83 16.28 8.08
C ASP A 586 41.65 15.34 8.41
N THR A 587 40.58 15.83 9.06
CA THR A 587 39.42 15.02 9.46
C THR A 587 38.12 15.48 8.81
N THR A 588 37.16 14.56 8.69
CA THR A 588 35.80 14.86 8.24
C THR A 588 34.94 15.36 9.39
N ILE A 589 33.99 16.23 9.08
CA ILE A 589 33.01 16.77 10.04
C ILE A 589 31.63 16.27 9.64
N ASP A 590 30.98 15.56 10.54
CA ASP A 590 29.61 15.09 10.36
C ASP A 590 28.62 16.22 10.68
N ILE A 591 27.68 16.43 9.77
CA ILE A 591 26.75 17.55 9.82
C ILE A 591 25.35 17.03 10.03
N TYR A 592 24.76 17.51 11.12
CA TYR A 592 23.39 17.21 11.50
C TYR A 592 22.54 18.46 11.43
N ILE A 593 21.45 18.41 10.67
CA ILE A 593 20.47 19.49 10.54
C ILE A 593 19.17 19.02 11.19
N HIS A 594 18.78 19.66 12.29
CA HIS A 594 17.58 19.30 13.04
C HIS A 594 16.88 20.54 13.62
N SER A 595 15.68 20.38 14.19
CA SER A 595 15.01 21.48 14.90
C SER A 595 15.84 21.95 16.10
N ALA A 596 15.77 23.24 16.43
CA ALA A 596 16.43 23.84 17.59
C ALA A 596 16.00 23.20 18.93
N GLU A 597 14.79 22.64 18.99
CA GLU A 597 14.25 21.93 20.15
C GLU A 597 14.69 20.46 20.22
N GLU A 598 15.29 19.94 19.16
CA GLU A 598 15.79 18.57 19.05
C GLU A 598 17.32 18.54 19.13
N MET A 599 17.86 17.32 19.16
CA MET A 599 19.27 17.06 19.33
C MET A 599 19.67 15.87 18.48
N ALA A 600 20.81 15.96 17.81
CA ALA A 600 21.41 14.83 17.11
C ALA A 600 21.59 13.64 18.07
N GLY A 601 21.00 12.50 17.70
CA GLY A 601 21.03 11.27 18.49
C GLY A 601 20.91 10.05 17.59
N LEU A 602 20.80 8.85 18.18
CA LEU A 602 20.83 7.59 17.41
C LEU A 602 19.70 7.42 16.38
N GLU A 603 18.63 8.21 16.46
CA GLU A 603 17.51 8.18 15.52
C GLU A 603 17.81 8.95 14.22
N GLN A 604 18.85 9.79 14.21
CA GLN A 604 19.21 10.65 13.08
C GLN A 604 20.57 10.23 12.51
N SER A 605 20.63 10.07 11.19
CA SER A 605 21.89 9.96 10.46
C SER A 605 22.43 11.34 10.12
N ALA A 606 23.75 11.49 10.02
CA ALA A 606 24.35 12.71 9.50
C ALA A 606 23.82 12.97 8.08
N GLN A 607 23.30 14.19 7.84
CA GLN A 607 22.83 14.58 6.51
C GLN A 607 23.99 14.69 5.52
N HIS A 608 25.19 15.04 6.00
CA HIS A 608 26.39 15.06 5.20
C HIS A 608 27.63 14.78 6.05
N MET A 609 28.54 13.96 5.55
CA MET A 609 29.88 13.80 6.11
C MET A 609 30.82 14.67 5.28
N TRP A 610 31.21 15.82 5.81
CA TRP A 610 31.95 16.82 5.05
C TRP A 610 33.43 16.46 4.94
N ASP A 611 33.81 16.05 3.74
CA ASP A 611 35.18 15.73 3.32
C ASP A 611 35.88 16.88 2.58
N ARG A 612 35.32 18.10 2.68
CA ARG A 612 35.78 19.32 2.00
C ARG A 612 35.64 19.34 0.49
N ARG A 613 34.87 18.44 -0.13
CA ARG A 613 34.56 18.52 -1.57
C ARG A 613 33.29 19.31 -1.89
N VAL A 614 32.42 19.42 -0.90
CA VAL A 614 31.16 20.17 -0.97
C VAL A 614 31.38 21.55 -0.36
N GLU A 615 30.99 22.60 -1.08
CA GLU A 615 31.02 23.98 -0.61
C GLU A 615 29.67 24.42 -0.03
N LYS A 616 28.58 23.76 -0.43
CA LYS A 616 27.22 24.16 -0.06
C LYS A 616 26.28 22.98 0.14
N VAL A 617 25.56 22.98 1.26
CA VAL A 617 24.47 22.05 1.58
C VAL A 617 23.15 22.83 1.56
N SER A 618 22.36 22.64 0.49
CA SER A 618 21.06 23.28 0.36
C SER A 618 19.96 22.32 0.84
N PHE A 619 19.17 22.76 1.82
CA PHE A 619 18.10 21.98 2.44
C PHE A 619 16.72 22.64 2.29
N SER A 620 15.67 21.83 2.41
CA SER A 620 14.26 22.24 2.47
C SER A 620 13.68 21.86 3.84
N VAL A 621 12.56 22.50 4.21
CA VAL A 621 11.87 22.22 5.48
C VAL A 621 10.46 21.73 5.24
N LYS A 622 10.07 20.67 5.96
CA LYS A 622 8.72 20.13 6.01
C LYS A 622 8.22 20.23 7.45
N HIS A 623 7.40 21.23 7.72
CA HIS A 623 6.80 21.46 9.03
C HIS A 623 5.36 20.95 9.05
N THR A 624 5.05 20.10 10.02
CA THR A 624 3.70 19.60 10.26
C THR A 624 3.22 20.02 11.63
N TYR A 625 2.10 20.73 11.70
CA TYR A 625 1.48 21.14 12.95
C TYR A 625 0.03 20.65 13.03
N THR A 626 -0.39 20.26 14.22
CA THR A 626 -1.75 19.84 14.51
C THR A 626 -2.48 20.94 15.26
N THR A 627 -3.70 21.23 14.84
CA THR A 627 -4.57 22.22 15.49
C THR A 627 -4.88 21.85 16.94
N GLU A 628 -5.06 22.88 17.77
CA GLU A 628 -5.40 22.73 19.20
C GLU A 628 -6.71 21.96 19.43
N ASP A 629 -7.67 22.01 18.49
CA ASP A 629 -8.93 21.25 18.57
C ASP A 629 -8.71 19.74 18.60
N ALA A 630 -7.55 19.24 18.15
CA ALA A 630 -7.18 17.83 18.27
C ALA A 630 -6.93 17.39 19.72
N ARG A 631 -6.88 18.31 20.68
CA ARG A 631 -6.85 17.99 22.12
C ARG A 631 -8.06 17.22 22.62
N GLN A 632 -9.20 17.33 21.94
CA GLN A 632 -10.40 16.55 22.28
C GLN A 632 -10.23 15.03 22.02
N LEU A 633 -9.26 14.66 21.18
CA LEU A 633 -8.93 13.26 20.86
C LEU A 633 -7.87 12.73 21.83
N SER A 634 -7.91 11.44 22.12
CA SER A 634 -6.85 10.80 22.90
C SER A 634 -5.54 10.68 22.11
N ILE A 635 -4.41 10.62 22.81
CA ILE A 635 -3.06 10.46 22.20
C ILE A 635 -3.03 9.26 21.24
N ARG A 636 -3.67 8.13 21.58
CA ARG A 636 -3.72 6.94 20.73
C ARG A 636 -4.51 7.13 19.43
N GLN A 637 -5.56 7.95 19.47
CA GLN A 637 -6.39 8.25 18.30
C GLN A 637 -5.68 9.21 17.35
N ARG A 638 -5.04 10.26 17.87
CA ARG A 638 -4.32 11.24 17.04
C ARG A 638 -2.87 10.86 16.72
N ARG A 639 -2.27 9.91 17.43
CA ARG A 639 -0.87 9.46 17.24
C ARG A 639 0.16 10.59 17.25
N CYS A 640 -0.08 11.60 18.10
CA CYS A 640 0.88 12.67 18.36
C CYS A 640 0.67 13.24 19.77
N ILE A 641 1.73 13.82 20.33
CA ILE A 641 1.73 14.40 21.68
C ILE A 641 2.02 15.90 21.61
N PHE A 642 1.24 16.70 22.33
CA PHE A 642 1.50 18.14 22.44
C PHE A 642 2.66 18.41 23.41
N THR A 643 3.37 19.52 23.20
CA THR A 643 4.61 19.87 23.92
C THR A 643 4.45 19.92 25.44
N ASP A 644 3.25 20.26 25.93
CA ASP A 644 2.88 20.45 27.34
C ASP A 644 2.13 19.26 27.97
N GLU A 645 1.67 18.31 27.15
CA GLU A 645 0.78 17.23 27.60
C GLU A 645 1.51 16.16 28.41
N GLN A 646 2.72 15.80 27.98
CA GLN A 646 3.57 14.84 28.68
C GLN A 646 4.84 15.51 29.21
N LYS A 647 4.93 15.60 30.53
CA LYS A 647 6.12 16.14 31.19
C LYS A 647 7.22 15.09 31.26
N LEU A 648 8.37 15.43 30.68
CA LEU A 648 9.59 14.64 30.75
C LEU A 648 10.38 15.02 32.02
N GLU A 649 11.14 14.08 32.57
CA GLU A 649 12.07 14.34 33.69
C GLU A 649 13.32 15.07 33.20
N THR A 650 13.69 14.86 31.94
CA THR A 650 14.94 15.37 31.35
C THR A 650 14.77 16.72 30.66
N SER A 651 13.57 17.05 30.18
CA SER A 651 13.26 18.29 29.48
C SER A 651 11.87 18.83 29.84
N ASN A 652 11.71 20.15 29.74
CA ASN A 652 10.42 20.81 30.00
C ASN A 652 9.45 20.73 28.80
N ILE A 653 9.97 20.41 27.62
CA ILE A 653 9.22 20.34 26.36
C ILE A 653 9.29 18.90 25.87
N TYR A 654 8.16 18.36 25.42
CA TYR A 654 8.10 17.07 24.76
C TYR A 654 8.56 17.18 23.30
N THR A 655 9.60 16.43 22.95
CA THR A 655 9.97 16.11 21.57
C THR A 655 10.22 14.61 21.46
N TYR A 656 10.14 14.06 20.24
CA TYR A 656 10.38 12.63 20.03
C TYR A 656 11.80 12.25 20.47
N SER A 657 12.80 13.04 20.07
CA SER A 657 14.20 12.86 20.48
C SER A 657 14.39 12.96 21.99
N ALA A 658 13.71 13.90 22.69
CA ALA A 658 13.79 13.99 24.15
C ALA A 658 13.18 12.78 24.85
N CYS A 659 12.02 12.27 24.37
CA CYS A 659 11.40 11.06 24.91
C CYS A 659 12.31 9.84 24.75
N MET A 660 12.89 9.65 23.55
CA MET A 660 13.80 8.54 23.27
C MET A 660 15.06 8.59 24.13
N ARG A 661 15.67 9.77 24.28
CA ARG A 661 16.82 9.96 25.18
C ARG A 661 16.47 9.66 26.63
N GLN A 662 15.33 10.15 27.12
CA GLN A 662 14.87 9.83 28.47
C GLN A 662 14.67 8.32 28.66
N CYS A 663 14.06 7.64 27.68
CA CYS A 663 13.87 6.18 27.72
C CYS A 663 15.22 5.45 27.88
N ARG A 664 16.24 5.84 27.09
CA ARG A 664 17.60 5.29 27.20
C ARG A 664 18.27 5.62 28.53
N MET A 665 18.16 6.85 29.01
CA MET A 665 18.68 7.28 30.31
C MET A 665 18.04 6.48 31.45
N GLN A 666 16.73 6.24 31.41
CA GLN A 666 16.01 5.43 32.39
C GLN A 666 16.46 3.98 32.37
N ARG A 667 16.65 3.38 31.19
CA ARG A 667 17.17 2.00 31.06
C ARG A 667 18.60 1.89 31.54
N SER A 668 19.45 2.83 31.15
CA SER A 668 20.83 2.93 31.61
C SER A 668 20.91 3.00 33.15
N ARG A 669 20.06 3.84 33.76
CA ARG A 669 19.90 3.90 35.22
C ARG A 669 19.32 2.61 35.83
N LEU A 670 18.37 1.95 35.16
CA LEU A 670 17.76 0.71 35.64
C LEU A 670 18.77 -0.45 35.70
N PHE A 671 19.58 -0.62 34.65
CA PHE A 671 20.56 -1.71 34.55
C PHE A 671 21.86 -1.39 35.30
N CYS A 672 22.39 -0.18 35.14
CA CYS A 672 23.75 0.19 35.57
C CYS A 672 23.81 1.34 36.58
N LYS A 673 22.67 1.91 37.00
CA LYS A 673 22.54 2.99 38.00
C LYS A 673 23.26 4.31 37.66
N CYS A 674 23.79 4.44 36.46
CA CYS A 674 24.46 5.64 35.95
C CYS A 674 24.01 5.92 34.51
N VAL A 675 24.33 7.09 33.98
CA VAL A 675 24.14 7.47 32.58
C VAL A 675 25.46 7.92 31.95
N PRO A 676 25.73 7.63 30.67
CA PRO A 676 26.93 8.12 29.99
C PRO A 676 27.11 9.65 30.09
N HIS A 677 28.36 10.11 30.03
CA HIS A 677 28.69 11.52 30.26
C HIS A 677 28.24 12.48 29.14
N PHE A 678 27.91 11.93 27.97
CA PHE A 678 27.32 12.73 26.90
C PHE A 678 25.88 13.19 27.19
N TYR A 679 25.24 12.72 28.26
CA TYR A 679 23.98 13.29 28.74
C TYR A 679 24.22 14.45 29.71
N PRO A 680 23.36 15.47 29.71
CA PRO A 680 23.45 16.59 30.64
C PRO A 680 23.26 16.14 32.09
N LEU A 681 23.81 16.92 33.03
CA LEU A 681 23.67 16.68 34.47
C LEU A 681 22.26 17.06 34.94
N ILE A 682 21.47 16.05 35.30
CA ILE A 682 20.07 16.22 35.73
C ILE A 682 19.90 15.62 37.13
N LYS A 683 19.15 16.31 38.00
CA LYS A 683 18.87 15.83 39.36
C LYS A 683 18.22 14.44 39.31
N GLY A 684 18.86 13.46 39.94
CA GLY A 684 18.40 12.07 39.95
C GLY A 684 19.10 11.13 38.97
N TYR A 685 19.91 11.66 38.05
CA TYR A 685 20.75 10.88 37.13
C TYR A 685 22.24 11.14 37.42
N LYS A 686 22.94 10.10 37.88
CA LYS A 686 24.40 10.14 38.11
C LYS A 686 25.14 9.81 36.81
N GLN A 687 26.17 10.58 36.46
CA GLN A 687 27.04 10.22 35.33
C GLN A 687 27.90 8.98 35.65
N CYS A 688 28.14 8.15 34.64
CA CYS A 688 28.97 6.97 34.75
C CYS A 688 30.44 7.35 34.86
N THR A 689 31.14 6.75 35.82
CA THR A 689 32.61 6.65 35.81
C THR A 689 33.07 5.73 34.67
N VAL A 690 34.36 5.80 34.32
CA VAL A 690 34.92 4.94 33.25
C VAL A 690 34.73 3.45 33.56
N GLN A 691 34.82 3.04 34.83
CA GLN A 691 34.58 1.66 35.25
C GLN A 691 33.12 1.25 35.08
N GLU A 692 32.18 2.14 35.38
CA GLU A 692 30.74 1.89 35.24
C GLU A 692 30.31 1.78 33.76
N LEU A 693 31.07 2.36 32.82
CA LEU A 693 30.83 2.18 31.38
C LEU A 693 30.94 0.71 30.93
N ALA A 694 31.71 -0.13 31.62
CA ALA A 694 31.74 -1.57 31.33
C ALA A 694 30.39 -2.27 31.61
N CYS A 695 29.57 -1.75 32.53
CA CYS A 695 28.20 -2.24 32.71
C CYS A 695 27.33 -1.87 31.51
N ILE A 696 27.44 -0.61 31.05
CA ILE A 696 26.71 -0.13 29.87
C ILE A 696 27.05 -0.99 28.66
N ALA A 697 28.34 -1.29 28.44
CA ALA A 697 28.83 -2.15 27.35
C ALA A 697 28.13 -3.52 27.30
N LYS A 698 27.86 -4.13 28.47
CA LYS A 698 27.16 -5.43 28.56
C LYS A 698 25.67 -5.34 28.22
N HIS A 699 25.06 -4.17 28.43
CA HIS A 699 23.62 -3.97 28.28
C HIS A 699 23.24 -3.03 27.12
N VAL A 700 24.16 -2.69 26.21
CA VAL A 700 23.90 -1.74 25.11
C VAL A 700 22.67 -2.13 24.30
N ALA A 701 22.58 -3.37 23.82
CA ALA A 701 21.41 -3.83 23.06
C ALA A 701 20.10 -3.73 23.84
N ALA A 702 20.15 -3.91 25.17
CA ALA A 702 19.01 -3.77 26.05
C ALA A 702 18.77 -2.32 26.51
N ILE A 703 19.62 -1.36 26.17
CA ILE A 703 19.42 0.08 26.45
C ILE A 703 18.93 0.77 25.18
N THR A 704 19.49 0.42 24.01
CA THR A 704 19.19 1.05 22.71
C THR A 704 17.94 0.50 22.02
N ASP A 705 17.39 -0.62 22.47
CA ASP A 705 16.21 -1.26 21.88
C ASP A 705 14.96 -0.34 21.90
N VAL A 706 14.49 0.05 20.73
CA VAL A 706 13.40 1.03 20.55
C VAL A 706 12.01 0.45 20.87
N THR A 707 11.83 -0.87 20.79
CA THR A 707 10.50 -1.53 20.83
C THR A 707 9.75 -1.36 22.16
N ARG A 708 10.46 -0.99 23.23
CA ARG A 708 9.90 -0.86 24.59
C ARG A 708 9.68 0.60 25.03
N CYS A 709 9.96 1.58 24.17
CA CYS A 709 9.77 3.00 24.48
C CYS A 709 8.41 3.49 23.94
N PRO A 710 7.45 3.91 24.79
CA PRO A 710 6.16 4.43 24.34
C PRO A 710 6.28 5.91 23.92
N CYS A 711 7.12 6.20 22.93
CA CYS A 711 7.34 7.54 22.41
C CYS A 711 6.63 7.72 21.06
N GLU A 712 5.78 8.75 20.96
CA GLU A 712 5.10 9.16 19.72
C GLU A 712 5.69 10.47 19.20
N LEU A 713 5.46 10.80 17.92
CA LEU A 713 5.91 12.08 17.36
C LEU A 713 5.19 13.27 18.02
N GLY A 714 5.86 14.42 18.04
CA GLY A 714 5.25 15.69 18.47
C GLY A 714 4.11 16.11 17.53
N CYS A 715 3.04 16.70 18.07
CA CYS A 715 1.95 17.26 17.26
C CYS A 715 2.40 18.49 16.44
N SER A 716 3.50 19.12 16.84
CA SER A 716 4.30 20.05 16.04
C SER A 716 5.67 19.42 15.84
N HIS A 717 6.04 19.13 14.60
CA HIS A 717 7.37 18.60 14.28
C HIS A 717 7.87 19.16 12.94
N THR A 718 9.19 19.33 12.87
CA THR A 718 9.87 19.92 11.71
C THR A 718 10.95 18.96 11.23
N VAL A 719 10.91 18.61 9.94
CA VAL A 719 11.91 17.77 9.29
C VAL A 719 12.67 18.61 8.27
N TYR A 720 14.00 18.56 8.30
CA TYR A 720 14.87 19.20 7.33
C TYR A 720 15.48 18.14 6.40
N GLU A 721 15.34 18.33 5.10
CA GLU A 721 15.79 17.39 4.07
C GLU A 721 16.81 18.06 3.15
N VAL A 722 17.93 17.41 2.87
CA VAL A 722 18.95 17.93 1.95
C VAL A 722 18.50 17.67 0.51
N GLU A 723 18.28 18.73 -0.25
CA GLU A 723 17.85 18.66 -1.65
C GLU A 723 19.05 18.65 -2.60
N LYS A 724 20.11 19.40 -2.26
CA LYS A 724 21.25 19.60 -3.14
C LYS A 724 22.55 19.77 -2.37
N LEU A 725 23.58 19.06 -2.83
CA LEU A 725 24.98 19.28 -2.45
C LEU A 725 25.68 19.96 -3.64
N THR A 726 26.33 21.09 -3.40
CA THR A 726 27.12 21.77 -4.43
C THR A 726 28.59 21.44 -4.21
N GLU A 727 29.15 20.68 -5.14
CA GLU A 727 30.57 20.33 -5.15
C GLU A 727 31.42 21.46 -5.74
N ILE A 728 32.68 21.52 -5.33
CA ILE A 728 33.64 22.49 -5.82
C ILE A 728 33.88 22.29 -7.32
N ASP A 729 33.92 23.39 -8.05
CA ASP A 729 34.35 23.41 -9.45
C ASP A 729 35.87 23.12 -9.54
N THR A 730 36.22 21.84 -9.69
CA THR A 730 37.61 21.33 -9.74
C THR A 730 38.49 22.00 -10.81
N MET A 731 37.89 22.76 -11.73
CA MET A 731 38.61 23.54 -12.73
C MET A 731 39.10 24.92 -12.23
N LYS A 732 38.58 25.43 -11.12
CA LYS A 732 38.89 26.78 -10.59
C LYS A 732 39.63 26.80 -9.25
N SER A 733 39.59 25.71 -8.50
CA SER A 733 40.11 25.63 -7.13
C SER A 733 40.92 24.35 -6.91
N SER A 734 41.90 24.41 -5.98
CA SER A 734 42.38 23.22 -5.28
C SER A 734 41.16 22.39 -4.86
N GLY A 735 41.09 21.10 -5.19
CA GLY A 735 39.90 20.25 -5.08
C GLY A 735 39.34 20.02 -3.66
N THR A 736 39.62 20.92 -2.71
CA THR A 736 39.20 20.95 -1.31
C THR A 736 38.87 22.39 -0.89
N THR A 737 37.73 22.60 -0.22
CA THR A 737 37.32 23.89 0.36
C THR A 737 37.56 23.91 1.86
N THR A 738 37.75 25.10 2.44
CA THR A 738 37.79 25.30 3.89
C THR A 738 36.48 25.84 4.46
N SER A 739 35.56 26.23 3.59
CA SER A 739 34.26 26.83 3.92
C SER A 739 33.13 25.87 3.60
N LEU A 740 32.11 25.85 4.45
CA LEU A 740 30.85 25.20 4.16
C LEU A 740 29.67 26.10 4.47
N GLU A 741 28.79 26.27 3.50
CA GLU A 741 27.55 27.03 3.63
C GLU A 741 26.35 26.06 3.70
N THR A 742 25.55 26.19 4.77
CA THR A 742 24.24 25.52 4.89
C THR A 742 23.15 26.52 4.57
N GLU A 743 22.28 26.24 3.59
CA GLU A 743 21.28 27.21 3.13
C GLU A 743 19.89 26.60 2.92
N PHE A 744 18.87 27.45 3.01
CA PHE A 744 17.57 27.12 2.45
C PHE A 744 17.61 27.15 0.91
N VAL A 745 17.10 26.10 0.27
CA VAL A 745 16.94 26.03 -1.20
C VAL A 745 15.98 27.12 -1.70
N SER A 746 14.89 27.33 -0.96
CA SER A 746 13.85 28.30 -1.25
C SER A 746 13.09 28.67 0.02
N TRP A 747 12.36 29.79 -0.03
CA TRP A 747 11.52 30.22 1.08
C TRP A 747 10.41 29.18 1.34
N PRO A 748 10.20 28.73 2.58
CA PRO A 748 9.18 27.74 2.86
C PRO A 748 7.78 28.36 2.82
N MET A 749 7.11 28.20 1.69
CA MET A 749 5.76 28.72 1.43
C MET A 749 4.63 27.80 1.90
N VAL A 750 4.94 26.57 2.33
CA VAL A 750 3.93 25.54 2.63
C VAL A 750 4.22 24.85 3.96
N ARG A 751 3.18 24.66 4.77
CA ARG A 751 3.16 23.83 5.98
C ARG A 751 2.07 22.78 5.86
N TYR A 752 2.25 21.65 6.54
CA TYR A 752 1.22 20.63 6.65
C TYR A 752 0.38 20.89 7.90
N LYS A 753 -0.90 21.19 7.71
CA LYS A 753 -1.84 21.45 8.79
C LYS A 753 -2.70 20.23 9.02
N ARG A 754 -2.69 19.70 10.25
CA ARG A 754 -3.52 18.57 10.65
C ARG A 754 -4.72 19.04 11.47
N GLU A 755 -5.92 18.76 10.99
CA GLU A 755 -7.18 19.16 11.58
C GLU A 755 -8.04 17.96 11.95
N VAL A 756 -8.92 18.15 12.93
CA VAL A 756 -9.93 17.13 13.29
C VAL A 756 -11.01 17.15 12.23
N LEU A 757 -11.22 16.00 11.57
CA LEU A 757 -12.27 15.85 10.55
C LEU A 757 -13.64 15.62 11.20
N PHE A 758 -13.66 14.84 12.29
CA PHE A 758 -14.87 14.50 13.04
C PHE A 758 -14.62 14.70 14.54
N GLY A 759 -15.24 15.72 15.13
CA GLY A 759 -15.25 15.90 16.58
C GLY A 759 -16.23 14.95 17.27
N TRP A 760 -16.20 14.92 18.61
CA TRP A 760 -17.17 14.15 19.39
C TRP A 760 -18.61 14.67 19.20
N VAL A 761 -18.76 15.99 19.06
CA VAL A 761 -20.06 16.63 18.83
C VAL A 761 -20.63 16.22 17.47
N ASP A 762 -19.80 16.22 16.42
CA ASP A 762 -20.21 15.84 15.07
C ASP A 762 -20.60 14.36 14.98
N LEU A 763 -19.92 13.50 15.75
CA LEU A 763 -20.25 12.08 15.87
C LEU A 763 -21.64 11.89 16.49
N LEU A 764 -21.93 12.61 17.57
CA LEU A 764 -23.24 12.56 18.23
C LEU A 764 -24.36 13.05 17.30
N VAL A 765 -24.13 14.15 16.59
CA VAL A 765 -25.07 14.68 15.59
C VAL A 765 -25.30 13.67 14.47
N SER A 766 -24.24 13.02 13.98
CA SER A 766 -24.30 12.00 12.93
C SER A 766 -25.10 10.77 13.37
N PHE A 767 -24.89 10.26 14.59
CA PHE A 767 -25.68 9.14 15.13
C PHE A 767 -27.16 9.47 15.26
N GLY A 768 -27.48 10.69 15.73
CA GLY A 768 -28.85 11.19 15.79
C GLY A 768 -29.49 11.27 14.39
N GLY A 769 -28.76 11.78 13.40
CA GLY A 769 -29.24 11.89 12.01
C GLY A 769 -29.53 10.52 11.38
N ILE A 770 -28.64 9.54 11.56
CA ILE A 770 -28.80 8.19 10.98
C ILE A 770 -29.96 7.45 11.64
N ALA A 771 -30.05 7.47 12.99
CA ALA A 771 -31.16 6.86 13.71
C ALA A 771 -32.51 7.53 13.38
N GLY A 772 -32.52 8.85 13.18
CA GLY A 772 -33.69 9.60 12.73
C GLY A 772 -34.15 9.22 11.33
N LEU A 773 -33.22 9.08 10.38
CA LEU A 773 -33.53 8.79 8.97
C LEU A 773 -34.11 7.38 8.76
N PHE A 774 -33.52 6.35 9.38
CA PHE A 774 -33.90 4.95 9.13
C PHE A 774 -34.99 4.42 10.07
N LEU A 775 -35.06 4.93 11.31
CA LEU A 775 -36.00 4.43 12.33
C LEU A 775 -37.05 5.47 12.75
N GLY A 776 -36.92 6.73 12.30
CA GLY A 776 -37.73 7.82 12.85
C GLY A 776 -37.43 8.08 14.33
N PHE A 777 -36.28 7.61 14.83
CA PHE A 777 -35.93 7.66 16.24
C PHE A 777 -35.54 9.09 16.64
N SER A 778 -36.13 9.58 17.72
CA SER A 778 -35.79 10.87 18.33
C SER A 778 -35.44 10.71 19.80
N LEU A 779 -34.86 11.75 20.41
CA LEU A 779 -34.61 11.77 21.86
C LEU A 779 -35.90 11.51 22.68
N LEU A 780 -37.05 12.01 22.22
CA LEU A 780 -38.35 11.76 22.84
C LEU A 780 -38.75 10.29 22.71
N SER A 781 -38.53 9.68 21.54
CA SER A 781 -38.74 8.23 21.32
C SER A 781 -37.87 7.39 22.26
N GLY A 782 -36.64 7.82 22.54
CA GLY A 782 -35.75 7.17 23.52
C GLY A 782 -36.31 7.20 24.94
N VAL A 783 -36.83 8.34 25.39
CA VAL A 783 -37.48 8.48 26.71
C VAL A 783 -38.75 7.63 26.78
N GLU A 784 -39.54 7.59 25.71
CA GLU A 784 -40.73 6.72 25.63
C GLU A 784 -40.35 5.25 25.74
N LEU A 785 -39.31 4.80 25.04
CA LEU A 785 -38.83 3.41 25.10
C LEU A 785 -38.42 3.05 26.53
N ILE A 786 -37.68 3.92 27.22
CA ILE A 786 -37.34 3.72 28.64
C ILE A 786 -38.62 3.63 29.48
N TYR A 787 -39.59 4.52 29.31
CA TYR A 787 -40.85 4.51 30.06
C TYR A 787 -41.66 3.22 29.86
N TYR A 788 -41.81 2.75 28.62
CA TYR A 788 -42.58 1.54 28.31
C TYR A 788 -41.89 0.25 28.78
N PHE A 789 -40.57 0.13 28.56
CA PHE A 789 -39.84 -1.10 28.89
C PHE A 789 -39.41 -1.21 30.37
N THR A 790 -39.38 -0.10 31.12
CA THR A 790 -39.06 -0.13 32.55
C THR A 790 -40.31 0.02 33.42
N LEU A 791 -40.90 1.23 33.47
CA LEU A 791 -41.98 1.59 34.38
C LEU A 791 -43.26 0.81 34.08
N ARG A 792 -43.65 0.71 32.81
CA ARG A 792 -44.89 0.00 32.42
C ARG A 792 -44.74 -1.52 32.52
N ALA A 793 -43.61 -2.08 32.09
CA ALA A 793 -43.31 -3.50 32.23
C ALA A 793 -43.25 -3.93 33.71
N TRP A 794 -42.63 -3.11 34.57
CA TRP A 794 -42.62 -3.33 36.03
C TRP A 794 -44.04 -3.30 36.61
N CYS A 795 -44.85 -2.30 36.26
CA CYS A 795 -46.23 -2.22 36.71
C CYS A 795 -47.10 -3.39 36.21
N ALA A 796 -46.87 -3.89 34.99
CA ALA A 796 -47.56 -5.06 34.45
C ALA A 796 -47.15 -6.34 35.17
N ALA A 797 -45.85 -6.58 35.36
CA ALA A 797 -45.33 -7.76 36.06
C ALA A 797 -45.80 -7.85 37.52
N VAL A 798 -45.89 -6.71 38.21
CA VAL A 798 -46.39 -6.62 39.60
C VAL A 798 -47.90 -6.81 39.69
N ARG A 799 -48.67 -6.43 38.66
CA ARG A 799 -50.15 -6.51 38.66
C ARG A 799 -50.70 -7.85 38.14
N GLU A 800 -49.99 -8.53 37.23
CA GLU A 800 -50.40 -9.82 36.64
C GLU A 800 -49.94 -11.05 37.45
N THR A 801 -49.11 -10.87 38.47
CA THR A 801 -48.67 -11.98 39.33
C THR A 801 -49.82 -12.58 40.14
N GLU A 802 -50.86 -11.79 40.46
CA GLU A 802 -52.05 -12.29 41.17
C GLU A 802 -53.02 -13.05 40.27
N THR A 803 -53.17 -12.65 39.00
CA THR A 803 -54.06 -13.30 38.04
C THR A 803 -53.50 -14.65 37.59
N LEU A 804 -52.19 -14.73 37.30
CA LEU A 804 -51.52 -15.98 36.92
C LEU A 804 -51.52 -17.03 38.05
N ARG A 805 -51.45 -16.61 39.33
CA ARG A 805 -51.55 -17.52 40.48
C ARG A 805 -52.93 -18.19 40.58
N ARG A 806 -54.00 -17.47 40.23
CA ARG A 806 -55.38 -18.01 40.22
C ARG A 806 -55.59 -19.03 39.11
N GLU A 807 -55.16 -18.74 37.89
CA GLU A 807 -55.29 -19.69 36.75
C GLU A 807 -54.44 -20.95 36.93
N ARG A 808 -53.24 -20.83 37.55
CA ARG A 808 -52.37 -21.98 37.83
C ARG A 808 -52.98 -22.92 38.88
N ALA A 809 -53.68 -22.35 39.88
CA ALA A 809 -54.43 -23.13 40.87
C ALA A 809 -55.63 -23.85 40.23
N GLU A 810 -56.34 -23.20 39.31
CA GLU A 810 -57.44 -23.83 38.56
C GLU A 810 -56.98 -24.97 37.63
N ARG A 811 -55.82 -24.83 36.98
CA ARG A 811 -55.25 -25.92 36.15
C ARG A 811 -54.77 -27.12 36.96
N LEU A 812 -54.28 -26.92 38.18
CA LEU A 812 -53.90 -28.01 39.09
C LEU A 812 -55.10 -28.75 39.68
N ALA A 813 -56.27 -28.09 39.73
CA ALA A 813 -57.52 -28.67 40.25
C ALA A 813 -58.26 -29.57 39.25
N GLN A 814 -57.91 -29.57 37.96
CA GLN A 814 -58.54 -30.44 36.96
C GLN A 814 -57.90 -31.84 36.93
N PRO A 815 -58.66 -32.94 37.06
CA PRO A 815 -58.13 -34.28 36.96
C PRO A 815 -57.69 -34.60 35.52
N LYS A 816 -56.50 -35.18 35.38
CA LYS A 816 -55.97 -35.60 34.06
C LYS A 816 -56.80 -36.77 33.49
N PRO A 817 -57.11 -36.78 32.19
CA PRO A 817 -57.90 -37.86 31.59
C PRO A 817 -57.12 -39.19 31.59
N PRO A 818 -57.80 -40.34 31.74
CA PRO A 818 -57.15 -41.64 31.80
C PRO A 818 -56.49 -41.99 30.46
N HIS A 819 -55.25 -42.47 30.52
CA HIS A 819 -54.53 -42.94 29.33
C HIS A 819 -54.99 -44.35 28.96
N ASN A 820 -55.41 -44.54 27.71
CA ASN A 820 -55.69 -45.86 27.14
C ASN A 820 -54.36 -46.48 26.67
N LEU A 821 -53.94 -47.58 27.29
CA LEU A 821 -52.68 -48.29 26.99
C LEU A 821 -52.84 -49.43 25.97
N SER A 822 -54.00 -49.55 25.29
CA SER A 822 -54.13 -50.52 24.20
C SER A 822 -53.37 -50.03 22.96
N LEU A 823 -52.25 -50.69 22.62
CA LEU A 823 -51.46 -50.45 21.41
C LEU A 823 -52.18 -50.93 20.13
N VAL A 824 -53.41 -50.47 19.91
CA VAL A 824 -54.18 -50.74 18.68
C VAL A 824 -54.10 -49.50 17.80
N PRO A 825 -53.64 -49.61 16.54
CA PRO A 825 -53.55 -48.48 15.62
C PRO A 825 -54.92 -47.84 15.34
N TRP A 826 -54.93 -46.51 15.27
CA TRP A 826 -56.11 -45.64 15.27
C TRP A 826 -57.11 -45.80 14.11
N TRP A 827 -56.78 -46.59 13.08
CA TRP A 827 -57.62 -46.78 11.88
C TRP A 827 -58.50 -48.04 11.93
N LYS A 828 -58.46 -48.84 13.00
CA LYS A 828 -59.18 -50.13 13.08
C LYS A 828 -60.52 -50.11 13.83
N GLU A 829 -60.87 -49.01 14.50
CA GLU A 829 -62.21 -48.78 15.07
C GLU A 829 -62.59 -47.29 14.87
N PRO A 830 -63.74 -46.96 14.28
CA PRO A 830 -64.19 -45.57 14.22
C PRO A 830 -64.58 -45.09 15.64
N PRO A 831 -64.14 -43.91 16.09
CA PRO A 831 -64.53 -43.38 17.39
C PRO A 831 -66.05 -43.13 17.42
N GLY A 832 -66.69 -43.65 18.47
CA GLY A 832 -68.12 -43.47 18.72
C GLY A 832 -68.51 -41.99 18.76
N SER A 833 -69.70 -41.70 18.25
CA SER A 833 -70.27 -40.36 18.14
C SER A 833 -70.27 -39.62 19.48
N TYR A 834 -69.32 -38.70 19.68
CA TYR A 834 -69.45 -37.69 20.72
C TYR A 834 -70.46 -36.64 20.24
N SER A 835 -71.56 -36.51 20.98
CA SER A 835 -72.54 -35.45 20.74
C SER A 835 -71.89 -34.10 21.03
N SER A 836 -71.56 -33.36 19.97
CA SER A 836 -71.20 -31.96 20.08
C SER A 836 -72.47 -31.17 20.42
N ARG A 837 -72.62 -30.81 21.70
CA ARG A 837 -73.50 -29.69 22.07
C ARG A 837 -72.96 -28.45 21.36
N PRO A 838 -73.77 -27.69 20.61
CA PRO A 838 -73.30 -26.47 19.97
C PRO A 838 -72.93 -25.42 21.02
N LEU A 839 -71.74 -24.82 20.84
CA LEU A 839 -71.28 -23.65 21.59
C LEU A 839 -72.21 -22.46 21.29
N MET A 840 -73.06 -22.10 22.24
CA MET A 840 -73.80 -20.84 22.20
C MET A 840 -72.85 -19.68 22.50
N VAL A 841 -72.52 -18.89 21.48
CA VAL A 841 -71.89 -17.58 21.63
C VAL A 841 -72.95 -16.59 22.12
N ARG A 842 -72.82 -16.11 23.36
CA ARG A 842 -73.62 -14.98 23.87
C ARG A 842 -73.06 -13.67 23.29
N PRO A 843 -73.87 -12.82 22.64
CA PRO A 843 -73.42 -11.49 22.21
C PRO A 843 -73.34 -10.56 23.44
N LYS A 844 -72.14 -10.05 23.74
CA LYS A 844 -71.94 -8.91 24.63
C LYS A 844 -71.51 -7.70 23.80
N GLY A 845 -72.31 -6.63 23.84
CA GLY A 845 -71.87 -5.27 23.51
C GLY A 845 -72.34 -4.75 22.15
N ARG A 846 -73.02 -3.59 22.17
CA ARG A 846 -73.39 -2.80 20.99
C ARG A 846 -72.12 -2.35 20.23
N PRO A 847 -72.11 -2.34 18.89
CA PRO A 847 -71.05 -1.68 18.13
C PRO A 847 -71.13 -0.14 18.32
N PRO A 848 -70.01 0.57 18.34
CA PRO A 848 -70.00 2.04 18.36
C PRO A 848 -70.59 2.59 17.05
N GLN A 849 -71.51 3.55 17.17
CA GLN A 849 -72.02 4.35 16.06
C GLN A 849 -70.88 5.22 15.50
N TYR A 850 -70.49 4.98 14.26
CA TYR A 850 -69.73 5.94 13.47
C TYR A 850 -70.71 6.83 12.69
N SER A 851 -70.58 8.14 12.84
CA SER A 851 -71.26 9.16 12.04
C SER A 851 -70.79 9.08 10.58
N PRO A 852 -71.69 9.23 9.59
CA PRO A 852 -71.29 9.21 8.17
C PRO A 852 -70.52 10.49 7.79
N PRO A 853 -69.53 10.41 6.88
CA PRO A 853 -68.84 11.58 6.36
C PRO A 853 -69.77 12.40 5.43
N PRO A 854 -69.61 13.75 5.38
CA PRO A 854 -70.44 14.62 4.57
C PRO A 854 -70.17 14.41 3.07
N GLY A 855 -71.26 14.31 2.30
CA GLY A 855 -71.22 14.09 0.86
C GLY A 855 -70.64 15.27 0.10
N TYR A 856 -69.76 14.97 -0.85
CA TYR A 856 -69.37 15.86 -1.94
C TYR A 856 -69.93 15.30 -3.25
N ASN A 857 -71.13 15.75 -3.59
CA ASN A 857 -71.52 15.90 -4.99
C ASN A 857 -71.07 17.29 -5.42
N THR A 858 -70.23 17.40 -6.46
CA THR A 858 -70.38 18.37 -7.57
C THR A 858 -69.10 18.45 -8.43
N TYR A 859 -69.34 18.70 -9.74
CA TYR A 859 -68.42 19.09 -10.84
C TYR A 859 -67.69 17.93 -11.57
N LEU A 860 -68.23 17.39 -12.67
CA LEU A 860 -68.33 17.89 -14.09
C LEU A 860 -67.06 17.55 -14.91
N PRO A 861 -67.14 17.33 -16.25
CA PRO A 861 -68.30 17.22 -17.13
C PRO A 861 -68.58 15.81 -17.68
#